data_AF-A0A9D5HCP9-F1
#
_entry.id   AF-A0A9D5HCP9-F1
#
_cell.length_a   1.000
_cell.length_b   1.000
_cell.length_c   1.000
_cell.angle_alpha   90.00
_cell.angle_beta   90.00
_cell.angle_gamma   90.00
#
_symmetry.space_group_name_H-M   'P 1'
#
loop_
_entity.id
_entity.type
_entity.pdbx_description
1 polymer ?
#
loop_
_entity_poly.entity_id
_entity_poly.type
_entity_poly.pdbx_seq_one_letter_code
_entity_poly.pdbx_strand_id
1 'polypeptide(L)'
;MPGIVVDGVVDNEGSNELNSPHDKENSSLAKSPRAPLSQTGEGGVEASIEQLYENVREMESSGDESLSRHSFCSDADESRIDSELHHLAVGEMEAIEIIEKEVGGANDVPVKKENGSSSRKSDKEANIRSPGSKSSASSKKSKVPSRLQLASDASTKRKPNSKDSVQAGEKAFRKPSIGVNRAKKQIESVSGELKTPDGFEDPLEVGLDNPDLGPFLLKQSRTLMLSGENPQRALKYAIRAAKSFEKCADGKPSLELVMSLHVTAAIHCSLGQYIEAIPVLEKSIEIPILEEGHDHALGKFSGYMQLGDTYAMLGQLDNSIQCYRSGLQIQKQVLGDKDPRVGETCRYLAEAHVQAMQFDEAKSLCQMALDIHRENGAPGSPEEAGDRRLMGLICDNMGNHETALEHLVLASMALMSNGQEAEVASVDCSIGDTYLSLARYDEAIFAYQKALTMFKSTKGENHPAVASVFVRLADLYHKIGKLRESKSYCENALRIYGKLHPGTSSDEIASGFTDIAAIYEAIKEPEEALKLLQKALKIYSYASGHQSSIAGIEAQMGVLYYVTENFVESYNSFKSAITKLRECGEKRSAFFGVALNQMGLVCAHLFAINEAAEMFEEARSILEQEYGPYHPDTLGVCSNLAGVYDAMGRSDEAIEILEYLVGIREEKLGTANPDVDDEKRRLAELLREAGKERNKKIRSLDNLLDSKSHTVKKDEIAT
;
A
#
# COMPACT_ATOMS: atom_id res chain seq x y z
N MET A 1 29.06 -0.18 -48.47
CA MET A 1 30.30 -0.97 -48.68
C MET A 1 31.50 -0.16 -48.18
N PRO A 2 32.65 -0.79 -47.86
CA PRO A 2 33.69 -0.22 -46.99
C PRO A 2 34.88 0.45 -47.73
N GLY A 3 35.74 1.12 -46.97
CA GLY A 3 37.01 1.76 -47.40
C GLY A 3 37.06 3.23 -46.96
N ILE A 4 37.74 3.71 -45.89
CA ILE A 4 39.05 3.43 -45.25
C ILE A 4 40.22 4.22 -45.92
N VAL A 5 41.17 4.69 -45.09
CA VAL A 5 42.33 5.57 -45.35
C VAL A 5 41.96 7.08 -45.41
N VAL A 6 42.36 8.02 -44.52
CA VAL A 6 43.39 8.18 -43.42
C VAL A 6 44.69 8.92 -43.83
N ASP A 7 45.08 9.89 -42.97
CA ASP A 7 46.36 10.60 -42.78
C ASP A 7 46.87 11.71 -43.73
N GLY A 8 47.67 12.62 -43.14
CA GLY A 8 48.41 13.74 -43.75
C GLY A 8 47.61 15.05 -43.82
N VAL A 9 47.65 16.00 -42.87
CA VAL A 9 48.69 16.48 -41.95
C VAL A 9 49.92 17.06 -42.65
N VAL A 10 50.00 18.41 -42.71
CA VAL A 10 51.09 19.28 -42.22
C VAL A 10 50.75 20.74 -42.56
N ASP A 11 51.14 21.63 -41.67
CA ASP A 11 50.93 23.08 -41.67
C ASP A 11 51.62 23.83 -42.82
N ASN A 12 51.19 25.06 -43.12
CA ASN A 12 52.00 26.21 -42.69
C ASN A 12 51.24 27.55 -42.64
N GLU A 13 51.84 28.49 -41.91
CA GLU A 13 51.71 29.94 -41.98
C GLU A 13 51.84 30.47 -43.44
N GLY A 14 51.38 31.66 -43.82
CA GLY A 14 50.79 32.80 -43.07
C GLY A 14 50.93 34.09 -43.90
N SER A 15 50.67 35.27 -43.31
CA SER A 15 50.82 36.64 -43.90
C SER A 15 49.91 36.98 -45.11
N ASN A 16 48.93 37.89 -44.98
CA ASN A 16 49.01 39.36 -45.08
C ASN A 16 49.22 39.90 -46.52
N GLU A 17 48.21 40.58 -47.10
CA GLU A 17 48.04 42.05 -47.01
C GLU A 17 46.79 42.58 -47.75
N LEU A 18 46.16 43.60 -47.14
CA LEU A 18 45.59 44.81 -47.73
C LEU A 18 44.91 44.76 -49.12
N ASN A 19 43.61 45.08 -49.16
CA ASN A 19 43.18 46.39 -49.68
C ASN A 19 41.73 46.76 -49.31
N SER A 20 41.55 48.01 -48.87
CA SER A 20 40.28 48.75 -48.72
C SER A 20 40.63 50.23 -48.87
N PRO A 21 39.73 51.09 -49.39
CA PRO A 21 39.18 52.08 -48.46
C PRO A 21 37.76 52.60 -48.75
N HIS A 22 37.03 52.89 -47.66
CA HIS A 22 36.00 53.95 -47.49
C HIS A 22 34.71 53.87 -48.36
N ASP A 23 33.57 54.48 -47.98
CA ASP A 23 33.25 55.52 -46.98
C ASP A 23 32.18 55.04 -45.95
N LYS A 24 32.27 55.42 -44.66
CA LYS A 24 31.44 56.43 -43.91
C LYS A 24 29.92 56.23 -43.95
N GLU A 25 29.11 56.51 -42.92
CA GLU A 25 29.21 56.90 -41.50
C GLU A 25 27.83 56.49 -40.89
N ASN A 26 27.54 56.34 -39.59
CA ASN A 26 28.02 57.05 -38.40
C ASN A 26 27.67 56.27 -37.10
N SER A 27 28.33 56.63 -35.98
CA SER A 27 27.91 56.60 -34.55
C SER A 27 26.77 55.68 -34.03
N SER A 28 26.77 55.13 -32.81
CA SER A 28 27.73 54.89 -31.69
C SER A 28 26.88 54.32 -30.50
N LEU A 29 27.32 53.97 -29.28
CA LEU A 29 28.62 53.98 -28.58
C LEU A 29 28.55 52.94 -27.43
N ALA A 30 29.51 52.02 -27.29
CA ALA A 30 29.58 51.08 -26.15
C ALA A 30 30.59 51.53 -25.08
N LYS A 31 30.22 51.49 -23.79
CA LYS A 31 31.14 51.68 -22.64
C LYS A 31 30.74 50.87 -21.40
N SER A 32 31.63 49.95 -21.03
CA SER A 32 31.90 49.54 -19.64
C SER A 32 33.03 50.44 -19.07
N PRO A 33 33.48 50.38 -17.80
CA PRO A 33 32.96 49.67 -16.62
C PRO A 33 32.76 50.59 -15.38
N ARG A 34 32.18 50.03 -14.29
CA ARG A 34 32.67 50.22 -12.89
C ARG A 34 31.86 49.40 -11.88
N ALA A 35 32.56 48.82 -10.90
CA ALA A 35 31.97 48.30 -9.68
C ALA A 35 31.97 49.39 -8.58
N PRO A 36 30.97 49.44 -7.69
CA PRO A 36 31.06 50.07 -6.37
C PRO A 36 31.48 49.04 -5.30
N LEU A 37 32.12 49.52 -4.23
CA LEU A 37 32.42 48.73 -3.03
C LEU A 37 31.19 48.67 -2.10
N SER A 38 31.18 47.61 -1.29
CA SER A 38 30.22 47.31 -0.21
C SER A 38 29.68 48.51 0.57
N GLN A 39 28.36 48.52 0.80
CA GLN A 39 27.79 48.98 2.06
C GLN A 39 27.11 47.79 2.75
N THR A 40 27.42 47.56 4.02
CA THR A 40 26.76 46.55 4.85
C THR A 40 25.43 47.11 5.37
N GLY A 41 24.32 46.49 4.97
CA GLY A 41 22.96 46.75 5.47
C GLY A 41 22.25 45.41 5.72
N GLU A 42 21.44 45.35 6.77
CA GLU A 42 21.01 44.09 7.37
C GLU A 42 19.88 43.37 6.61
N GLY A 43 19.98 42.04 6.54
CA GLY A 43 18.88 41.19 7.02
C GLY A 43 17.72 40.82 6.10
N GLY A 44 17.72 41.24 4.83
CA GLY A 44 16.75 40.74 3.84
C GLY A 44 16.94 39.23 3.58
N VAL A 45 16.00 38.39 4.02
CA VAL A 45 15.99 36.96 3.70
C VAL A 45 15.11 36.75 2.46
N GLU A 46 15.71 37.00 1.31
CA GLU A 46 15.16 36.64 0.01
C GLU A 46 15.25 35.11 -0.13
N ALA A 47 14.16 34.41 0.23
CA ALA A 47 14.05 32.97 0.07
C ALA A 47 13.80 32.66 -1.42
N SER A 48 14.83 32.21 -2.13
CA SER A 48 14.79 32.07 -3.58
C SER A 48 13.82 30.98 -4.06
N ILE A 49 13.51 31.00 -5.36
CA ILE A 49 12.70 29.95 -6.01
C ILE A 49 13.38 28.58 -5.93
N GLU A 50 14.70 28.53 -5.79
CA GLU A 50 15.42 27.28 -5.49
C GLU A 50 14.96 26.72 -4.15
N GLN A 51 14.65 27.54 -3.14
CA GLN A 51 14.05 27.07 -1.88
C GLN A 51 12.54 26.79 -1.99
N LEU A 52 11.90 27.02 -3.14
CA LEU A 52 10.57 26.47 -3.45
C LEU A 52 10.70 25.04 -4.00
N TYR A 53 11.58 24.83 -4.98
CA TYR A 53 11.96 23.49 -5.47
C TYR A 53 12.53 22.63 -4.34
N GLU A 54 13.42 23.19 -3.53
CA GLU A 54 13.98 22.52 -2.37
C GLU A 54 13.03 22.51 -1.16
N ASN A 55 11.87 23.19 -1.16
CA ASN A 55 10.80 22.88 -0.19
C ASN A 55 9.93 21.70 -0.65
N VAL A 56 9.83 21.43 -1.96
CA VAL A 56 9.31 20.14 -2.44
C VAL A 56 10.30 19.03 -2.06
N ARG A 57 11.60 19.20 -2.33
CA ARG A 57 12.63 18.24 -1.87
C ARG A 57 12.89 18.21 -0.36
N GLU A 58 12.61 19.25 0.42
CA GLU A 58 12.67 19.18 1.89
C GLU A 58 11.44 18.46 2.47
N MET A 59 10.26 18.50 1.81
CA MET A 59 9.18 17.53 2.10
C MET A 59 9.59 16.08 1.78
N GLU A 60 10.58 15.89 0.90
CA GLU A 60 11.25 14.61 0.64
C GLU A 60 12.53 14.39 1.48
N SER A 61 13.01 15.32 2.33
CA SER A 61 14.38 15.19 2.92
C SER A 61 14.67 15.86 4.26
N SER A 62 13.75 16.58 4.90
CA SER A 62 13.92 16.91 6.32
C SER A 62 13.89 15.62 7.14
N GLY A 63 14.92 15.38 7.96
CA GLY A 63 15.15 14.08 8.62
C GLY A 63 14.00 13.60 9.53
N ASP A 64 13.88 12.28 9.60
CA ASP A 64 12.76 11.47 10.14
C ASP A 64 11.47 11.47 9.28
N GLU A 65 11.24 10.31 8.63
CA GLU A 65 9.95 9.81 8.11
C GLU A 65 9.09 10.80 7.26
N SER A 66 9.57 11.16 6.07
CA SER A 66 8.78 11.85 5.03
C SER A 66 7.63 10.96 4.51
N LEU A 67 6.38 11.26 4.89
CA LEU A 67 5.19 10.46 4.54
C LEU A 67 4.99 10.23 3.03
N SER A 68 5.44 11.14 2.16
CA SER A 68 5.41 10.97 0.69
C SER A 68 6.38 9.90 0.17
N ARG A 69 7.35 9.43 0.97
CA ARG A 69 8.18 8.26 0.64
C ARG A 69 7.51 6.91 0.90
N HIS A 70 6.28 6.91 1.43
CA HIS A 70 5.40 5.75 1.37
C HIS A 70 4.58 5.73 0.06
N SER A 71 4.99 6.49 -0.95
CA SER A 71 4.69 6.13 -2.34
C SER A 71 5.21 4.72 -2.60
N PHE A 72 4.33 3.85 -3.08
CA PHE A 72 4.48 2.41 -2.93
C PHE A 72 5.74 1.83 -3.61
N CYS A 73 6.20 0.69 -3.10
CA CYS A 73 7.13 -0.23 -3.78
C CYS A 73 8.61 0.21 -3.82
N SER A 74 9.03 0.91 -2.76
CA SER A 74 10.42 1.02 -2.34
C SER A 74 10.52 0.66 -0.85
N ASP A 75 10.97 -0.57 -0.50
CA ASP A 75 11.15 -1.13 0.87
C ASP A 75 11.40 -0.12 2.02
N ALA A 76 10.29 0.51 2.44
CA ALA A 76 10.04 1.44 3.53
C ALA A 76 8.49 1.58 3.56
N ASP A 77 7.85 0.61 4.19
CA ASP A 77 6.42 0.27 4.14
C ASP A 77 5.91 -0.16 2.75
N GLU A 78 5.90 -1.48 2.55
CA GLU A 78 5.07 -2.10 1.51
C GLU A 78 3.62 -2.20 1.97
N SER A 79 2.76 -1.32 1.45
CA SER A 79 1.32 -1.53 1.53
C SER A 79 0.90 -2.64 0.56
N ARG A 80 0.86 -3.88 1.06
CA ARG A 80 0.32 -5.06 0.38
C ARG A 80 -1.09 -4.82 -0.16
N ILE A 81 -1.26 -4.94 -1.47
CA ILE A 81 -2.57 -5.28 -2.06
C ILE A 81 -2.54 -6.62 -2.82
N ASP A 82 -1.35 -7.19 -3.05
CA ASP A 82 -1.16 -8.52 -3.67
C ASP A 82 -1.09 -9.70 -2.68
N SER A 83 -1.21 -9.47 -1.37
CA SER A 83 -1.35 -10.55 -0.38
C SER A 83 -2.80 -10.87 0.02
N GLU A 84 -3.73 -9.92 -0.08
CA GLU A 84 -5.13 -10.16 0.34
C GLU A 84 -5.95 -10.86 -0.77
N LEU A 85 -5.58 -10.68 -2.04
CA LEU A 85 -6.18 -11.37 -3.18
C LEU A 85 -5.86 -12.87 -3.27
N HIS A 86 -4.94 -13.41 -2.45
CA HIS A 86 -4.68 -14.85 -2.38
C HIS A 86 -5.31 -15.55 -1.16
N HIS A 87 -5.62 -14.83 -0.08
CA HIS A 87 -6.27 -15.40 1.10
C HIS A 87 -7.81 -15.37 1.03
N LEU A 88 -8.37 -14.52 0.18
CA LEU A 88 -9.83 -14.44 -0.06
C LEU A 88 -10.40 -15.51 -1.01
N ALA A 89 -9.56 -16.38 -1.60
CA ALA A 89 -9.94 -17.21 -2.76
C ALA A 89 -9.73 -18.73 -2.61
N VAL A 90 -9.37 -19.26 -1.43
CA VAL A 90 -9.36 -20.72 -1.17
C VAL A 90 -10.04 -21.07 0.16
N GLY A 91 -11.36 -21.25 0.11
CA GLY A 91 -12.06 -22.09 1.08
C GLY A 91 -11.67 -23.57 0.91
N GLU A 92 -11.70 -24.35 1.98
CA GLU A 92 -11.09 -25.70 2.01
C GLU A 92 -11.77 -26.71 1.06
N MET A 93 -10.97 -27.41 0.26
CA MET A 93 -11.32 -28.72 -0.31
C MET A 93 -10.35 -29.80 0.20
N GLU A 94 -10.67 -30.39 1.35
CA GLU A 94 -10.21 -31.72 1.75
C GLU A 94 -11.38 -32.71 1.60
N ALA A 95 -11.23 -33.97 1.20
CA ALA A 95 -10.14 -34.69 0.52
C ALA A 95 -10.69 -36.07 0.06
N ILE A 96 -10.03 -36.77 -0.87
CA ILE A 96 -10.27 -38.21 -1.11
C ILE A 96 -8.93 -38.96 -1.28
N GLU A 97 -8.67 -39.92 -0.40
CA GLU A 97 -7.63 -40.95 -0.57
C GLU A 97 -8.11 -42.05 -1.54
N ILE A 98 -7.22 -42.57 -2.40
CA ILE A 98 -7.26 -43.97 -2.85
C ILE A 98 -5.83 -44.54 -2.82
N ILE A 99 -5.69 -45.75 -2.26
CA ILE A 99 -4.43 -46.43 -1.98
C ILE A 99 -4.27 -47.70 -2.85
N GLU A 100 -3.02 -48.07 -3.14
CA GLU A 100 -2.54 -49.33 -3.76
C GLU A 100 -2.86 -49.57 -5.26
N LYS A 101 -1.90 -50.05 -6.07
CA LYS A 101 -1.17 -51.32 -5.81
C LYS A 101 0.20 -51.48 -6.48
N GLU A 102 1.00 -52.39 -5.93
CA GLU A 102 2.31 -52.81 -6.44
C GLU A 102 2.24 -53.73 -7.67
N VAL A 103 3.29 -53.70 -8.50
CA VAL A 103 3.90 -54.88 -9.14
C VAL A 103 5.42 -54.66 -9.10
N GLY A 104 6.21 -55.68 -8.73
CA GLY A 104 7.66 -55.52 -8.50
C GLY A 104 8.54 -56.70 -8.91
N GLY A 105 9.82 -56.59 -8.55
CA GLY A 105 10.89 -57.58 -8.75
C GLY A 105 12.02 -57.06 -9.64
N ALA A 106 13.28 -57.51 -9.52
CA ALA A 106 13.94 -58.30 -8.47
C ALA A 106 15.47 -58.27 -8.75
N ASN A 107 16.30 -58.77 -7.81
CA ASN A 107 17.75 -59.03 -7.95
C ASN A 107 18.64 -57.74 -7.97
N ASP A 108 19.91 -57.71 -7.51
CA ASP A 108 20.78 -58.76 -6.95
C ASP A 108 21.81 -58.18 -5.93
N VAL A 109 22.58 -59.06 -5.24
CA VAL A 109 23.43 -58.75 -4.04
C VAL A 109 24.67 -59.70 -4.02
N PRO A 110 25.83 -59.49 -3.32
CA PRO A 110 26.66 -58.31 -3.01
C PRO A 110 28.19 -58.43 -3.34
N VAL A 111 28.93 -57.30 -3.50
CA VAL A 111 30.43 -57.20 -3.40
C VAL A 111 30.83 -55.78 -2.89
N LYS A 112 31.78 -55.46 -1.98
CA LYS A 112 32.68 -56.13 -0.99
C LYS A 112 34.21 -56.10 -1.29
N LYS A 113 35.01 -55.41 -0.43
CA LYS A 113 36.51 -55.29 -0.36
C LYS A 113 37.20 -54.52 -1.53
N GLU A 114 38.39 -53.90 -1.42
CA GLU A 114 39.26 -53.44 -0.31
C GLU A 114 40.36 -52.45 -0.78
N ASN A 115 40.87 -51.60 0.13
CA ASN A 115 42.23 -50.98 0.18
C ASN A 115 42.76 -50.10 -0.99
N GLY A 116 43.54 -49.02 -0.76
CA GLY A 116 43.90 -48.37 0.52
C GLY A 116 45.21 -47.56 0.48
N SER A 117 45.56 -46.93 1.61
CA SER A 117 46.83 -46.20 1.90
C SER A 117 46.99 -44.83 1.18
N SER A 118 47.68 -43.79 1.69
CA SER A 118 48.42 -43.55 2.96
C SER A 118 48.55 -42.01 3.19
N SER A 119 49.01 -41.41 4.30
CA SER A 119 49.51 -41.89 5.60
C SER A 119 49.49 -40.79 6.69
N ARG A 120 49.31 -41.18 7.97
CA ARG A 120 49.91 -40.56 9.20
C ARG A 120 49.45 -39.12 9.60
N LYS A 121 49.36 -38.74 10.89
CA LYS A 121 49.82 -39.38 12.14
C LYS A 121 49.09 -38.83 13.40
N SER A 122 48.72 -39.73 14.32
CA SER A 122 48.81 -39.65 15.81
C SER A 122 48.29 -38.44 16.64
N ASP A 123 47.69 -38.59 17.82
CA ASP A 123 47.14 -39.76 18.56
C ASP A 123 46.43 -39.36 19.88
N LYS A 124 45.60 -40.29 20.42
CA LYS A 124 45.11 -40.45 21.82
C LYS A 124 44.04 -39.49 22.41
N GLU A 125 43.25 -39.89 23.42
CA GLU A 125 42.44 -41.12 23.71
C GLU A 125 41.75 -41.04 25.10
N ALA A 126 40.90 -42.02 25.45
CA ALA A 126 40.22 -42.24 26.75
C ALA A 126 39.13 -41.21 27.11
N ASN A 127 37.80 -41.45 27.08
CA ASN A 127 36.93 -42.65 27.12
C ASN A 127 36.92 -43.40 28.48
N ILE A 128 35.75 -43.49 29.16
CA ILE A 128 35.20 -44.74 29.77
C ILE A 128 33.77 -44.59 30.39
N ARG A 129 32.85 -45.43 29.89
CA ARG A 129 31.67 -46.11 30.52
C ARG A 129 30.47 -45.36 31.16
N SER A 130 29.28 -45.73 30.63
CA SER A 130 27.99 -45.89 31.34
C SER A 130 27.97 -47.15 32.22
N PRO A 131 26.96 -47.36 33.10
CA PRO A 131 25.75 -48.08 32.67
C PRO A 131 24.45 -47.60 33.36
N GLY A 132 23.30 -48.22 33.05
CA GLY A 132 22.03 -48.00 33.75
C GLY A 132 21.13 -49.24 33.77
N SER A 133 20.16 -49.30 34.70
CA SER A 133 19.11 -50.33 34.74
C SER A 133 18.00 -50.04 35.77
N LYS A 134 16.72 -50.22 35.36
CA LYS A 134 15.57 -50.79 36.14
C LYS A 134 15.12 -50.05 37.44
N SER A 135 13.86 -50.09 37.89
CA SER A 135 12.59 -50.59 37.33
C SER A 135 11.35 -50.10 38.12
N SER A 136 10.16 -50.21 37.51
CA SER A 136 8.86 -50.57 38.14
C SER A 136 8.26 -49.74 39.32
N ALA A 137 7.35 -48.83 38.96
CA ALA A 137 5.90 -48.87 39.26
C ALA A 137 5.30 -48.69 40.70
N SER A 138 4.08 -48.12 40.69
CA SER A 138 2.95 -48.24 41.65
C SER A 138 2.83 -47.31 42.89
N SER A 139 2.19 -46.17 42.66
CA SER A 139 1.00 -45.66 43.39
C SER A 139 0.87 -45.77 44.93
N LYS A 140 0.74 -44.61 45.61
CA LYS A 140 -0.58 -44.07 46.02
C LYS A 140 -0.54 -42.64 46.62
N LYS A 141 -1.66 -41.94 46.42
CA LYS A 141 -2.06 -40.58 46.83
C LYS A 141 -1.65 -40.16 48.27
N SER A 142 -1.13 -38.94 48.44
CA SER A 142 -1.67 -37.87 49.33
C SER A 142 -0.83 -36.58 49.28
N LYS A 143 -1.29 -35.49 49.89
CA LYS A 143 -0.70 -34.12 49.82
C LYS A 143 0.02 -33.72 51.13
N VAL A 144 1.13 -32.98 50.96
CA VAL A 144 1.57 -31.76 51.69
C VAL A 144 0.66 -31.32 52.86
N PRO A 145 1.19 -31.15 54.10
CA PRO A 145 1.25 -29.78 54.66
C PRO A 145 2.33 -29.47 55.73
N SER A 146 2.66 -28.18 55.85
CA SER A 146 2.74 -27.40 57.11
C SER A 146 2.81 -25.90 56.71
N ARG A 147 2.33 -24.90 57.47
CA ARG A 147 1.90 -24.74 58.87
C ARG A 147 0.82 -23.62 58.90
N LEU A 148 -0.43 -23.85 59.34
CA LEU A 148 -1.00 -23.48 60.66
C LEU A 148 -0.62 -22.05 61.14
N GLN A 149 -1.51 -21.13 61.56
CA GLN A 149 -2.95 -21.13 61.97
C GLN A 149 -3.49 -19.65 61.93
N LEU A 150 -4.71 -19.20 62.30
CA LEU A 150 -5.92 -19.69 63.01
C LEU A 150 -7.16 -18.78 62.72
N ALA A 151 -8.38 -19.26 63.03
CA ALA A 151 -9.62 -18.52 63.41
C ALA A 151 -10.46 -17.71 62.38
N SER A 152 -11.76 -17.56 62.70
CA SER A 152 -12.89 -16.95 61.96
C SER A 152 -13.56 -15.81 62.79
N ASP A 153 -14.53 -15.00 62.32
CA ASP A 153 -15.94 -15.38 62.06
C ASP A 153 -16.83 -14.28 61.41
N ALA A 154 -18.00 -14.71 60.91
CA ALA A 154 -19.31 -14.03 60.83
C ALA A 154 -19.50 -12.62 60.14
N SER A 155 -20.05 -12.68 58.92
CA SER A 155 -21.20 -11.90 58.38
C SER A 155 -21.81 -10.73 59.18
N THR A 156 -22.01 -9.56 58.53
CA THR A 156 -23.36 -8.95 58.34
C THR A 156 -23.36 -7.76 57.34
N LYS A 157 -24.55 -7.18 57.06
CA LYS A 157 -24.82 -6.16 56.02
C LYS A 157 -24.90 -4.72 56.57
N ARG A 158 -24.75 -3.74 55.64
CA ARG A 158 -25.23 -2.33 55.65
C ARG A 158 -24.36 -1.22 56.30
N LYS A 159 -24.26 -0.10 55.55
CA LYS A 159 -24.05 1.31 55.96
C LYS A 159 -25.10 1.75 57.03
N PRO A 160 -24.93 2.82 57.85
CA PRO A 160 -24.43 4.15 57.41
C PRO A 160 -23.75 5.12 58.43
N ASN A 161 -23.26 6.24 57.88
CA ASN A 161 -23.22 7.65 58.37
C ASN A 161 -22.78 8.06 59.81
N SER A 162 -22.35 9.34 59.88
CA SER A 162 -22.13 10.20 61.08
C SER A 162 -20.75 10.02 61.74
N LYS A 163 -19.88 11.04 61.92
CA LYS A 163 -19.98 12.32 62.69
C LYS A 163 -19.95 12.10 64.22
N ASP A 164 -19.24 12.87 65.06
CA ASP A 164 -18.69 14.25 64.96
C ASP A 164 -17.43 14.47 65.85
N SER A 165 -16.67 15.56 65.59
CA SER A 165 -15.82 16.32 66.57
C SER A 165 -14.54 15.63 67.16
N VAL A 166 -13.54 16.28 67.79
CA VAL A 166 -13.45 17.53 68.62
C VAL A 166 -12.09 18.29 68.46
N GLN A 167 -12.17 19.60 68.15
CA GLN A 167 -11.38 20.80 68.56
C GLN A 167 -9.82 20.92 68.56
N ALA A 168 -9.42 22.22 68.49
CA ALA A 168 -8.17 22.89 68.90
C ALA A 168 -6.92 22.84 67.96
N GLY A 169 -6.30 23.97 67.55
CA GLY A 169 -6.63 25.37 67.85
C GLY A 169 -5.97 26.43 66.93
N GLU A 170 -6.47 27.66 67.06
CA GLU A 170 -6.26 28.90 66.25
C GLU A 170 -4.79 29.40 66.17
N LYS A 171 -4.35 30.30 65.26
CA LYS A 171 -4.96 31.54 64.67
C LYS A 171 -4.50 31.71 63.21
N ALA A 172 -5.33 32.09 62.22
CA ALA A 172 -6.09 33.35 62.02
C ALA A 172 -5.16 34.57 61.79
N PHE A 173 -5.31 35.39 60.73
CA PHE A 173 -6.40 35.60 59.74
C PHE A 173 -5.86 35.50 58.27
N ARG A 174 -6.56 35.76 57.15
CA ARG A 174 -7.87 36.41 56.85
C ARG A 174 -8.53 35.81 55.57
N LYS A 175 -9.39 36.58 54.87
CA LYS A 175 -10.18 36.28 53.65
C LYS A 175 -10.66 37.61 53.02
N PRO A 176 -11.33 37.71 51.83
CA PRO A 176 -12.17 36.74 51.08
C PRO A 176 -11.64 36.42 49.64
N SER A 177 -12.02 35.41 48.82
CA SER A 177 -13.16 34.47 48.62
C SER A 177 -14.44 35.07 48.01
N ILE A 178 -14.83 34.76 46.76
CA ILE A 178 -15.42 33.51 46.20
C ILE A 178 -15.23 33.55 44.65
N GLY A 179 -15.22 32.49 43.81
CA GLY A 179 -15.48 31.05 43.96
C GLY A 179 -16.55 30.55 42.94
N VAL A 180 -16.18 29.72 41.95
CA VAL A 180 -17.05 29.31 40.83
C VAL A 180 -17.25 27.79 40.78
N ASN A 181 -18.50 27.34 40.64
CA ASN A 181 -18.85 25.92 40.45
C ASN A 181 -19.03 25.56 38.96
N ARG A 182 -18.69 24.31 38.60
CA ARG A 182 -18.98 23.73 37.28
C ARG A 182 -20.47 23.42 37.10
N ALA A 183 -20.98 23.65 35.89
CA ALA A 183 -22.10 22.91 35.33
C ALA A 183 -21.77 22.57 33.87
N LYS A 184 -22.10 21.35 33.42
CA LYS A 184 -22.03 20.97 31.99
C LYS A 184 -23.30 21.43 31.28
N LYS A 185 -23.20 21.80 30.01
CA LYS A 185 -24.29 21.63 29.02
C LYS A 185 -23.70 21.37 27.63
N GLN A 186 -24.43 20.61 26.83
CA GLN A 186 -24.18 20.48 25.38
C GLN A 186 -24.56 21.78 24.67
N ILE A 187 -23.97 22.01 23.50
CA ILE A 187 -24.51 22.92 22.48
C ILE A 187 -24.50 22.13 21.17
N GLU A 188 -25.67 22.01 20.55
CA GLU A 188 -25.87 21.43 19.23
C GLU A 188 -25.62 22.49 18.15
N SER A 189 -25.31 22.05 16.93
CA SER A 189 -25.15 22.93 15.77
C SER A 189 -26.48 23.62 15.41
N VAL A 190 -26.53 24.95 15.48
CA VAL A 190 -27.59 25.75 14.87
C VAL A 190 -26.98 26.88 14.06
N SER A 191 -27.21 26.85 12.75
CA SER A 191 -26.89 27.94 11.83
C SER A 191 -27.75 29.17 12.14
N GLY A 192 -27.13 30.32 12.39
CA GLY A 192 -27.84 31.58 12.58
C GLY A 192 -26.91 32.78 12.49
N GLU A 193 -27.15 33.67 11.54
CA GLU A 193 -26.42 34.93 11.41
C GLU A 193 -26.66 35.81 12.64
N LEU A 194 -25.60 36.12 13.40
CA LEU A 194 -25.61 37.22 14.36
C LEU A 194 -24.62 38.29 13.91
N LYS A 195 -25.15 39.43 13.48
CA LYS A 195 -24.37 40.64 13.21
C LYS A 195 -23.76 41.14 14.52
N THR A 196 -22.43 41.10 14.61
CA THR A 196 -21.68 41.75 15.68
C THR A 196 -21.72 43.28 15.50
N PRO A 197 -21.76 44.08 16.60
CA PRO A 197 -21.59 45.52 16.50
C PRO A 197 -20.14 45.89 16.16
N ASP A 198 -19.94 47.03 15.49
CA ASP A 198 -18.62 47.54 15.10
C ASP A 198 -17.65 47.70 16.29
N GLY A 199 -16.35 47.49 16.03
CA GLY A 199 -15.27 48.02 16.89
C GLY A 199 -14.38 47.01 17.62
N PHE A 200 -14.47 45.70 17.34
CA PHE A 200 -13.47 44.72 17.77
C PHE A 200 -12.97 43.92 16.56
N GLU A 201 -11.77 44.24 16.08
CA GLU A 201 -11.01 43.40 15.13
C GLU A 201 -10.65 42.06 15.80
N ASP A 202 -10.60 40.98 15.02
CA ASP A 202 -10.03 39.71 15.47
C ASP A 202 -8.55 39.93 15.84
N PRO A 203 -8.05 39.46 17.00
CA PRO A 203 -6.62 39.45 17.33
C PRO A 203 -5.70 38.83 16.25
N LEU A 204 -6.23 38.04 15.33
CA LEU A 204 -5.52 37.53 14.14
C LEU A 204 -5.39 38.56 13.00
N GLU A 205 -6.28 39.55 12.92
CA GLU A 205 -6.38 40.50 11.80
C GLU A 205 -5.64 41.83 12.03
N VAL A 206 -5.27 42.13 13.27
CA VAL A 206 -4.48 43.30 13.64
C VAL A 206 -3.15 43.32 12.86
N GLY A 207 -2.95 44.36 12.05
CA GLY A 207 -1.68 44.64 11.37
C GLY A 207 -1.38 43.84 10.09
N LEU A 208 -2.36 43.16 9.49
CA LEU A 208 -2.17 42.37 8.25
C LEU A 208 -1.69 43.20 7.04
N ASP A 209 -1.85 44.52 7.06
CA ASP A 209 -1.37 45.46 6.03
C ASP A 209 0.15 45.69 6.05
N ASN A 210 0.85 45.19 7.08
CA ASN A 210 2.30 45.33 7.19
C ASN A 210 3.02 44.28 6.31
N PRO A 211 3.78 44.68 5.27
CA PRO A 211 4.46 43.73 4.38
C PRO A 211 5.45 42.83 5.12
N ASP A 212 6.10 43.31 6.19
CA ASP A 212 7.05 42.51 6.97
C ASP A 212 6.39 41.37 7.76
N LEU A 213 5.07 41.43 7.99
CA LEU A 213 4.36 40.49 8.87
C LEU A 213 4.21 39.10 8.22
N GLY A 214 3.88 39.04 6.92
CA GLY A 214 3.74 37.79 6.17
C GLY A 214 5.00 36.92 6.21
N PRO A 215 6.16 37.41 5.74
CA PRO A 215 7.42 36.68 5.74
C PRO A 215 7.88 36.27 7.16
N PHE A 216 7.70 37.15 8.15
CA PHE A 216 8.05 36.88 9.54
C PHE A 216 7.22 35.74 10.15
N LEU A 217 5.90 35.71 9.89
CA LEU A 217 5.01 34.65 10.35
C LEU A 217 5.25 33.33 9.60
N LEU A 218 5.46 33.38 8.28
CA LEU A 218 5.78 32.19 7.48
C LEU A 218 7.10 31.54 7.94
N LYS A 219 8.11 32.34 8.24
CA LYS A 219 9.39 31.87 8.80
C LYS A 219 9.23 31.24 10.19
N GLN A 220 8.43 31.84 11.08
CA GLN A 220 8.10 31.21 12.37
C GLN A 220 7.32 29.90 12.20
N SER A 221 6.40 29.84 11.24
CA SER A 221 5.64 28.62 10.94
C SER A 221 6.57 27.48 10.51
N ARG A 222 7.41 27.70 9.49
CA ARG A 222 8.42 26.75 9.03
C ARG A 222 9.39 26.32 10.14
N THR A 223 9.81 27.25 11.01
CA THR A 223 10.72 26.92 12.13
C THR A 223 10.06 25.98 13.15
N LEU A 224 8.78 26.17 13.48
CA LEU A 224 8.02 25.27 14.37
C LEU A 224 7.71 23.91 13.71
N MET A 225 7.48 23.91 12.40
CA MET A 225 7.28 22.69 11.61
C MET A 225 8.54 21.81 11.63
N LEU A 226 9.70 22.39 11.28
CA LEU A 226 11.01 21.72 11.29
C LEU A 226 11.48 21.27 12.68
N SER A 227 10.97 21.87 13.77
CA SER A 227 11.28 21.43 15.13
C SER A 227 10.24 20.45 15.72
N GLY A 228 9.19 20.10 14.97
CA GLY A 228 8.05 19.31 15.46
C GLY A 228 7.26 19.96 16.62
N GLU A 229 7.53 21.23 16.95
CA GLU A 229 6.97 21.85 18.16
C GLU A 229 5.62 22.50 17.88
N ASN A 230 4.55 21.87 18.37
CA ASN A 230 3.20 22.44 18.42
C ASN A 230 2.68 22.81 17.02
N PRO A 231 2.36 21.82 16.17
CA PRO A 231 1.90 22.06 14.79
C PRO A 231 0.62 22.91 14.74
N GLN A 232 -0.26 22.89 15.75
CA GLN A 232 -1.42 23.78 15.83
C GLN A 232 -1.06 25.26 16.06
N ARG A 233 0.18 25.57 16.50
CA ARG A 233 0.75 26.91 16.53
C ARG A 233 1.41 27.27 15.21
N ALA A 234 2.14 26.34 14.57
CA ALA A 234 2.69 26.52 13.23
C ALA A 234 1.57 26.87 12.23
N LEU A 235 0.46 26.11 12.25
CA LEU A 235 -0.72 26.34 11.42
C LEU A 235 -1.32 27.74 11.59
N LYS A 236 -1.42 28.22 12.84
CA LYS A 236 -1.93 29.58 13.13
C LYS A 236 -1.02 30.69 12.59
N TYR A 237 0.29 30.45 12.50
CA TYR A 237 1.20 31.38 11.84
C TYR A 237 1.13 31.27 10.32
N ALA A 238 0.95 30.07 9.74
CA ALA A 238 0.78 29.88 8.30
C ALA A 238 -0.51 30.56 7.78
N ILE A 239 -1.66 30.31 8.41
CA ILE A 239 -2.95 30.91 8.07
C ILE A 239 -2.89 32.45 8.19
N ARG A 240 -2.22 32.97 9.23
CA ARG A 240 -2.09 34.43 9.42
C ARG A 240 -1.08 35.06 8.45
N ALA A 241 -0.03 34.35 8.05
CA ALA A 241 0.86 34.77 6.97
C ALA A 241 0.11 34.85 5.64
N ALA A 242 -0.67 33.82 5.29
CA ALA A 242 -1.49 33.80 4.08
C ALA A 242 -2.50 34.97 4.06
N LYS A 243 -3.23 35.21 5.16
CA LYS A 243 -4.09 36.41 5.31
C LYS A 243 -3.33 37.73 5.09
N SER A 244 -2.06 37.82 5.49
CA SER A 244 -1.24 39.03 5.30
C SER A 244 -0.86 39.21 3.84
N PHE A 245 -0.33 38.16 3.19
CA PHE A 245 0.03 38.21 1.77
C PHE A 245 -1.19 38.48 0.88
N GLU A 246 -2.34 37.87 1.16
CA GLU A 246 -3.60 38.11 0.45
C GLU A 246 -4.05 39.58 0.57
N LYS A 247 -3.89 40.20 1.74
CA LYS A 247 -4.20 41.62 1.94
C LYS A 247 -3.21 42.56 1.25
N CYS A 248 -1.91 42.24 1.29
CA CYS A 248 -0.86 43.02 0.64
C CYS A 248 -0.87 42.88 -0.90
N ALA A 249 -1.40 41.79 -1.45
CA ALA A 249 -1.47 41.55 -2.90
C ALA A 249 -2.54 42.39 -3.63
N ASP A 250 -3.55 42.90 -2.92
CA ASP A 250 -4.64 43.75 -3.46
C ASP A 250 -5.28 43.15 -4.72
N GLY A 251 -5.63 41.86 -4.66
CA GLY A 251 -6.29 41.12 -5.75
C GLY A 251 -5.40 40.69 -6.91
N LYS A 252 -4.08 40.87 -6.83
CA LYS A 252 -3.12 40.41 -7.86
C LYS A 252 -2.59 39.00 -7.54
N PRO A 253 -2.06 38.27 -8.54
CA PRO A 253 -1.22 37.09 -8.30
C PRO A 253 -0.06 37.42 -7.33
N SER A 254 0.19 36.54 -6.37
CA SER A 254 1.33 36.63 -5.46
C SER A 254 1.89 35.22 -5.20
N LEU A 255 3.16 35.02 -5.56
CA LEU A 255 3.89 33.79 -5.26
C LEU A 255 4.10 33.60 -3.75
N GLU A 256 4.23 34.68 -2.98
CA GLU A 256 4.38 34.63 -1.53
C GLU A 256 3.12 34.08 -0.85
N LEU A 257 1.93 34.44 -1.38
CA LEU A 257 0.66 33.85 -0.96
C LEU A 257 0.62 32.36 -1.29
N VAL A 258 1.01 31.95 -2.50
CA VAL A 258 1.07 30.53 -2.93
C VAL A 258 2.02 29.72 -2.04
N MET A 259 3.23 30.24 -1.75
CA MET A 259 4.17 29.65 -0.79
C MET A 259 3.55 29.48 0.61
N SER A 260 2.79 30.47 1.07
CA SER A 260 2.12 30.41 2.38
C SER A 260 0.93 29.44 2.38
N LEU A 261 0.24 29.26 1.26
CA LEU A 261 -0.83 28.26 1.09
C LEU A 261 -0.24 26.84 1.08
N HIS A 262 0.83 26.57 0.34
CA HIS A 262 1.54 25.29 0.35
C HIS A 262 1.99 24.89 1.77
N VAL A 263 2.62 25.83 2.51
CA VAL A 263 3.01 25.58 3.92
C VAL A 263 1.78 25.37 4.82
N THR A 264 0.65 26.04 4.56
CA THR A 264 -0.59 25.81 5.32
C THR A 264 -1.16 24.41 5.05
N ALA A 265 -1.16 23.97 3.78
CA ALA A 265 -1.62 22.65 3.36
C ALA A 265 -0.72 21.53 3.91
N ALA A 266 0.60 21.65 3.80
CA ALA A 266 1.56 20.69 4.36
C ALA A 266 1.37 20.51 5.88
N ILE A 267 1.12 21.61 6.62
CA ILE A 267 0.83 21.52 8.06
C ILE A 267 -0.53 20.85 8.31
N HIS A 268 -1.56 21.11 7.51
CA HIS A 268 -2.82 20.36 7.59
C HIS A 268 -2.60 18.86 7.34
N CYS A 269 -1.84 18.46 6.32
CA CYS A 269 -1.52 17.05 6.05
C CYS A 269 -0.74 16.41 7.22
N SER A 270 0.24 17.10 7.81
CA SER A 270 0.96 16.65 9.03
C SER A 270 0.07 16.48 10.27
N LEU A 271 -1.14 17.05 10.25
CA LEU A 271 -2.17 16.92 11.28
C LEU A 271 -3.27 15.90 10.93
N GLY A 272 -3.14 15.20 9.80
CA GLY A 272 -4.18 14.31 9.25
C GLY A 272 -5.41 15.05 8.71
N GLN A 273 -5.32 16.36 8.50
CA GLN A 273 -6.41 17.27 8.10
C GLN A 273 -6.48 17.45 6.58
N TYR A 274 -6.47 16.33 5.84
CA TYR A 274 -6.42 16.33 4.37
C TYR A 274 -7.62 17.03 3.73
N ILE A 275 -8.81 16.94 4.35
CA ILE A 275 -10.04 17.59 3.87
C ILE A 275 -9.91 19.12 3.97
N GLU A 276 -9.26 19.63 5.01
CA GLU A 276 -8.95 21.05 5.17
C GLU A 276 -7.79 21.52 4.28
N ALA A 277 -6.89 20.62 3.86
CA ALA A 277 -5.80 20.93 2.93
C ALA A 277 -6.27 21.14 1.48
N ILE A 278 -7.26 20.37 1.00
CA ILE A 278 -7.79 20.45 -0.38
C ILE A 278 -8.14 21.90 -0.80
N PRO A 279 -9.03 22.65 -0.12
CA PRO A 279 -9.41 24.00 -0.55
C PRO A 279 -8.28 25.04 -0.42
N VAL A 280 -7.25 24.75 0.37
CA VAL A 280 -6.03 25.57 0.47
C VAL A 280 -5.15 25.37 -0.77
N LEU A 281 -5.08 24.13 -1.28
CA LEU A 281 -4.34 23.75 -2.48
C LEU A 281 -5.07 24.13 -3.77
N GLU A 282 -6.39 23.95 -3.84
CA GLU A 282 -7.21 24.46 -4.96
C GLU A 282 -6.96 25.97 -5.15
N LYS A 283 -7.03 26.76 -4.06
CA LYS A 283 -6.69 28.19 -4.09
C LYS A 283 -5.25 28.47 -4.52
N SER A 284 -4.28 27.63 -4.13
CA SER A 284 -2.87 27.80 -4.52
C SER A 284 -2.61 27.49 -6.00
N ILE A 285 -3.45 26.65 -6.61
CA ILE A 285 -3.41 26.32 -8.05
C ILE A 285 -4.10 27.41 -8.89
N GLU A 286 -5.12 28.11 -8.37
CA GLU A 286 -5.81 29.18 -9.09
C GLU A 286 -4.94 30.45 -9.27
N ILE A 287 -4.15 30.82 -8.27
CA ILE A 287 -3.40 32.09 -8.22
C ILE A 287 -2.34 32.25 -9.36
N PRO A 288 -1.53 31.23 -9.73
CA PRO A 288 -0.47 31.41 -10.71
C PRO A 288 -0.96 31.41 -12.17
N ILE A 289 -0.58 32.45 -12.90
CA ILE A 289 -0.80 32.63 -14.34
C ILE A 289 0.42 32.12 -15.12
N LEU A 290 0.22 31.15 -16.03
CA LEU A 290 1.32 30.45 -16.73
C LEU A 290 2.12 31.38 -17.67
N GLU A 291 1.47 32.40 -18.21
CA GLU A 291 2.04 33.39 -19.12
C GLU A 291 2.99 34.39 -18.44
N GLU A 292 2.99 34.49 -17.11
CA GLU A 292 3.77 35.49 -16.37
C GLU A 292 5.21 35.02 -16.04
N GLY A 293 5.50 33.71 -16.07
CA GLY A 293 6.88 33.21 -15.98
C GLY A 293 7.05 31.78 -15.45
N HIS A 294 8.31 31.34 -15.41
CA HIS A 294 8.70 30.01 -14.92
C HIS A 294 8.21 29.76 -13.48
N ASP A 295 8.35 30.75 -12.62
CA ASP A 295 8.04 30.64 -11.19
C ASP A 295 6.54 30.49 -10.92
N HIS A 296 5.69 31.10 -11.76
CA HIS A 296 4.23 30.91 -11.71
C HIS A 296 3.86 29.49 -12.13
N ALA A 297 4.49 28.96 -13.18
CA ALA A 297 4.27 27.59 -13.59
C ALA A 297 4.81 26.56 -12.57
N LEU A 298 5.95 26.83 -11.92
CA LEU A 298 6.48 25.99 -10.83
C LEU A 298 5.57 26.02 -9.60
N GLY A 299 5.02 27.19 -9.23
CA GLY A 299 4.01 27.32 -8.18
C GLY A 299 2.77 26.48 -8.48
N LYS A 300 2.24 26.57 -9.71
CA LYS A 300 1.07 25.78 -10.14
C LYS A 300 1.34 24.28 -10.17
N PHE A 301 2.53 23.87 -10.65
CA PHE A 301 3.02 22.49 -10.60
C PHE A 301 3.05 21.96 -9.17
N SER A 302 3.71 22.68 -8.25
CA SER A 302 3.85 22.28 -6.85
C SER A 302 2.50 22.19 -6.12
N GLY A 303 1.53 23.03 -6.47
CA GLY A 303 0.15 22.92 -5.98
C GLY A 303 -0.54 21.64 -6.46
N TYR A 304 -0.44 21.32 -7.75
CA TYR A 304 -0.97 20.06 -8.30
C TYR A 304 -0.31 18.81 -7.69
N MET A 305 1.01 18.81 -7.45
CA MET A 305 1.68 17.67 -6.82
C MET A 305 1.17 17.45 -5.39
N GLN A 306 1.17 18.49 -4.54
CA GLN A 306 0.65 18.40 -3.16
C GLN A 306 -0.83 18.03 -3.10
N LEU A 307 -1.65 18.47 -4.07
CA LEU A 307 -3.05 18.05 -4.16
C LEU A 307 -3.18 16.58 -4.57
N GLY A 308 -2.30 16.10 -5.46
CA GLY A 308 -2.16 14.69 -5.78
C GLY A 308 -1.81 13.85 -4.55
N ASP A 309 -0.82 14.27 -3.76
CA ASP A 309 -0.42 13.62 -2.52
C ASP A 309 -1.56 13.60 -1.50
N THR A 310 -2.26 14.73 -1.35
CA THR A 310 -3.42 14.87 -0.44
C THR A 310 -4.57 13.95 -0.82
N TYR A 311 -4.81 13.73 -2.12
CA TYR A 311 -5.80 12.75 -2.58
C TYR A 311 -5.33 11.31 -2.42
N ALA A 312 -4.04 11.00 -2.60
CA ALA A 312 -3.49 9.67 -2.34
C ALA A 312 -3.64 9.28 -0.86
N MET A 313 -3.32 10.20 0.07
CA MET A 313 -3.51 10.03 1.52
C MET A 313 -4.99 9.91 1.97
N LEU A 314 -5.94 10.14 1.05
CA LEU A 314 -7.38 9.93 1.23
C LEU A 314 -7.92 8.70 0.48
N GLY A 315 -7.07 7.91 -0.19
CA GLY A 315 -7.48 6.79 -1.04
C GLY A 315 -8.13 7.19 -2.38
N GLN A 316 -8.13 8.48 -2.73
CA GLN A 316 -8.79 9.02 -3.92
C GLN A 316 -7.87 8.98 -5.15
N LEU A 317 -7.45 7.77 -5.53
CA LEU A 317 -6.42 7.53 -6.55
C LEU A 317 -6.74 8.17 -7.91
N ASP A 318 -8.00 8.13 -8.37
CA ASP A 318 -8.42 8.81 -9.61
C ASP A 318 -8.13 10.33 -9.59
N ASN A 319 -8.44 11.00 -8.47
CA ASN A 319 -8.19 12.43 -8.29
C ASN A 319 -6.68 12.71 -8.18
N SER A 320 -5.94 11.84 -7.50
CA SER A 320 -4.49 11.90 -7.36
C SER A 320 -3.77 11.82 -8.71
N ILE A 321 -4.06 10.76 -9.48
CA ILE A 321 -3.58 10.54 -10.85
C ILE A 321 -3.89 11.74 -11.75
N GLN A 322 -5.09 12.31 -11.66
CA GLN A 322 -5.47 13.48 -12.48
C GLN A 322 -4.73 14.76 -12.06
N CYS A 323 -4.38 14.94 -10.79
CA CYS A 323 -3.55 16.05 -10.32
C CYS A 323 -2.10 15.91 -10.80
N TYR A 324 -1.47 14.74 -10.60
CA TYR A 324 -0.12 14.46 -11.10
C TYR A 324 -0.02 14.59 -12.63
N ARG A 325 -1.03 14.13 -13.38
CA ARG A 325 -1.12 14.31 -14.84
C ARG A 325 -1.18 15.79 -15.25
N SER A 326 -1.86 16.62 -14.47
CA SER A 326 -1.94 18.07 -14.68
C SER A 326 -0.60 18.76 -14.37
N GLY A 327 0.09 18.34 -13.30
CA GLY A 327 1.47 18.76 -12.99
C GLY A 327 2.45 18.41 -14.11
N LEU A 328 2.47 17.14 -14.54
CA LEU A 328 3.32 16.65 -15.62
C LEU A 328 3.12 17.43 -16.93
N GLN A 329 1.89 17.80 -17.27
CA GLN A 329 1.60 18.61 -18.45
C GLN A 329 2.20 20.02 -18.36
N ILE A 330 2.06 20.69 -17.21
CA ILE A 330 2.65 22.02 -16.97
C ILE A 330 4.18 21.94 -17.04
N GLN A 331 4.76 20.95 -16.37
CA GLN A 331 6.21 20.78 -16.33
C GLN A 331 6.80 20.52 -17.72
N LYS A 332 6.18 19.63 -18.52
CA LYS A 332 6.54 19.40 -19.93
C LYS A 332 6.41 20.65 -20.79
N GLN A 333 5.36 21.46 -20.62
CA GLN A 333 5.18 22.72 -21.35
C GLN A 333 6.30 23.73 -21.07
N VAL A 334 6.88 23.71 -19.86
CA VAL A 334 7.84 24.71 -19.38
C VAL A 334 9.29 24.28 -19.56
N LEU A 335 9.58 22.99 -19.42
CA LEU A 335 10.94 22.43 -19.48
C LEU A 335 11.23 21.64 -20.77
N GLY A 336 10.19 21.16 -21.46
CA GLY A 336 10.28 20.23 -22.58
C GLY A 336 10.34 18.76 -22.14
N ASP A 337 9.91 17.85 -23.02
CA ASP A 337 9.72 16.41 -22.74
C ASP A 337 10.97 15.62 -22.29
N LYS A 338 12.18 16.21 -22.37
CA LYS A 338 13.46 15.54 -22.07
C LYS A 338 14.20 16.10 -20.86
N ASP A 339 13.63 17.04 -20.10
CA ASP A 339 14.25 17.51 -18.84
C ASP A 339 14.17 16.39 -17.77
N PRO A 340 15.25 16.12 -16.99
CA PRO A 340 15.23 15.10 -15.94
C PRO A 340 14.04 15.18 -14.97
N ARG A 341 13.56 16.39 -14.65
CA ARG A 341 12.43 16.58 -13.72
C ARG A 341 11.10 16.06 -14.27
N VAL A 342 11.00 15.95 -15.59
CA VAL A 342 9.90 15.25 -16.29
C VAL A 342 10.01 13.74 -16.11
N GLY A 343 11.23 13.20 -16.05
CA GLY A 343 11.49 11.81 -15.65
C GLY A 343 11.06 11.54 -14.20
N GLU A 344 11.48 12.40 -13.27
CA GLU A 344 11.04 12.36 -11.85
C GLU A 344 9.49 12.31 -11.76
N THR A 345 8.80 13.24 -12.43
CA THR A 345 7.32 13.33 -12.38
C THR A 345 6.62 12.18 -13.12
N CYS A 346 7.22 11.65 -14.19
CA CYS A 346 6.75 10.41 -14.83
C CYS A 346 6.83 9.21 -13.88
N ARG A 347 7.86 9.13 -13.01
CA ARG A 347 7.95 8.11 -11.97
C ARG A 347 6.83 8.26 -10.91
N TYR A 348 6.62 9.46 -10.37
CA TYR A 348 5.50 9.72 -9.44
C TYR A 348 4.13 9.34 -10.01
N LEU A 349 3.84 9.70 -11.27
CA LEU A 349 2.58 9.32 -11.92
C LEU A 349 2.49 7.81 -12.17
N ALA A 350 3.61 7.13 -12.44
CA ALA A 350 3.66 5.68 -12.55
C ALA A 350 3.39 4.98 -11.20
N GLU A 351 3.94 5.49 -10.09
CA GLU A 351 3.67 4.98 -8.73
C GLU A 351 2.20 5.13 -8.35
N ALA A 352 1.56 6.25 -8.72
CA ALA A 352 0.11 6.44 -8.54
C ALA A 352 -0.72 5.45 -9.39
N HIS A 353 -0.29 5.15 -10.61
CA HIS A 353 -0.92 4.10 -11.43
C HIS A 353 -0.68 2.68 -10.86
N VAL A 354 0.47 2.39 -10.23
CA VAL A 354 0.70 1.14 -9.48
C VAL A 354 -0.27 1.00 -8.31
N GLN A 355 -0.46 2.06 -7.52
CA GLN A 355 -1.43 2.07 -6.41
C GLN A 355 -2.86 1.81 -6.90
N ALA A 356 -3.19 2.27 -8.11
CA ALA A 356 -4.48 2.03 -8.77
C ALA A 356 -4.56 0.71 -9.56
N MET A 357 -3.55 -0.19 -9.45
CA MET A 357 -3.44 -1.45 -10.20
C MET A 357 -3.43 -1.30 -11.74
N GLN A 358 -3.18 -0.09 -12.25
CA GLN A 358 -3.14 0.24 -13.68
C GLN A 358 -1.72 0.01 -14.23
N PHE A 359 -1.31 -1.27 -14.24
CA PHE A 359 0.07 -1.66 -14.49
C PHE A 359 0.58 -1.36 -15.91
N ASP A 360 -0.29 -1.35 -16.94
CA ASP A 360 0.10 -0.99 -18.31
C ASP A 360 0.41 0.52 -18.44
N GLU A 361 -0.43 1.39 -17.88
CA GLU A 361 -0.16 2.83 -17.76
C GLU A 361 1.11 3.10 -16.95
N ALA A 362 1.25 2.44 -15.78
CA ALA A 362 2.43 2.56 -14.93
C ALA A 362 3.72 2.16 -15.68
N LYS A 363 3.69 1.05 -16.43
CA LYS A 363 4.81 0.58 -17.25
C LYS A 363 5.19 1.58 -18.32
N SER A 364 4.21 2.14 -19.02
CA SER A 364 4.42 3.14 -20.07
C SER A 364 5.10 4.41 -19.52
N LEU A 365 4.67 4.87 -18.35
CA LEU A 365 5.22 6.05 -17.68
C LEU A 365 6.59 5.80 -17.05
N CYS A 366 6.79 4.64 -16.40
CA CYS A 366 8.08 4.24 -15.84
C CYS A 366 9.14 4.02 -16.93
N GLN A 367 8.74 3.49 -18.11
CA GLN A 367 9.61 3.43 -19.28
C GLN A 367 10.00 4.83 -19.78
N MET A 368 9.07 5.80 -19.77
CA MET A 368 9.38 7.19 -20.12
C MET A 368 10.36 7.83 -19.13
N ALA A 369 10.25 7.53 -17.83
CA ALA A 369 11.21 7.97 -16.82
C ALA A 369 12.62 7.38 -17.07
N LEU A 370 12.69 6.05 -17.27
CA LEU A 370 13.94 5.34 -17.59
C LEU A 370 14.66 5.94 -18.79
N ASP A 371 13.94 6.23 -19.88
CA ASP A 371 14.55 6.75 -21.09
C ASP A 371 15.00 8.21 -20.93
N ILE A 372 14.25 9.05 -20.20
CA ILE A 372 14.67 10.43 -19.88
C ILE A 372 15.92 10.43 -19.00
N HIS A 373 15.96 9.64 -17.92
CA HIS A 373 17.12 9.61 -17.03
C HIS A 373 18.35 8.97 -17.68
N ARG A 374 18.19 7.98 -18.57
CA ARG A 374 19.30 7.41 -19.36
C ARG A 374 19.87 8.33 -20.42
N GLU A 375 19.06 9.19 -21.04
CA GLU A 375 19.55 10.17 -22.03
C GLU A 375 20.31 11.33 -21.37
N ASN A 376 19.98 11.70 -20.14
CA ASN A 376 20.54 12.87 -19.45
C ASN A 376 21.58 12.53 -18.37
N GLY A 377 21.48 11.35 -17.75
CA GLY A 377 22.31 10.95 -16.61
C GLY A 377 23.61 10.23 -16.99
N ALA A 378 24.46 10.01 -16.00
CA ALA A 378 25.52 9.01 -16.11
C ALA A 378 24.92 7.60 -15.94
N PRO A 379 25.38 6.56 -16.67
CA PRO A 379 24.85 5.21 -16.52
C PRO A 379 24.95 4.69 -15.09
N GLY A 380 23.82 4.24 -14.52
CA GLY A 380 23.74 3.86 -13.10
C GLY A 380 23.59 5.02 -12.12
N SER A 381 22.94 6.12 -12.53
CA SER A 381 22.56 7.21 -11.63
C SER A 381 21.53 6.75 -10.57
N PRO A 382 21.39 7.45 -9.43
CA PRO A 382 20.38 7.11 -8.43
C PRO A 382 18.94 7.27 -8.96
N GLU A 383 18.71 8.18 -9.92
CA GLU A 383 17.41 8.34 -10.59
C GLU A 383 17.10 7.13 -11.48
N GLU A 384 18.06 6.66 -12.29
CA GLU A 384 17.92 5.41 -13.06
C GLU A 384 17.71 4.22 -12.13
N ALA A 385 18.36 4.19 -10.96
CA ALA A 385 18.16 3.16 -9.96
C ALA A 385 16.72 3.17 -9.40
N GLY A 386 16.18 4.35 -9.08
CA GLY A 386 14.80 4.52 -8.63
C GLY A 386 13.78 4.01 -9.65
N ASP A 387 13.91 4.43 -10.91
CA ASP A 387 13.03 3.95 -11.99
C ASP A 387 13.14 2.43 -12.19
N ARG A 388 14.35 1.87 -12.10
CA ARG A 388 14.58 0.43 -12.23
C ARG A 388 13.91 -0.36 -11.11
N ARG A 389 13.82 0.17 -9.88
CA ARG A 389 13.08 -0.47 -8.77
C ARG A 389 11.59 -0.53 -9.08
N LEU A 390 11.01 0.58 -9.51
CA LEU A 390 9.60 0.66 -9.88
C LEU A 390 9.25 -0.24 -11.07
N MET A 391 10.05 -0.22 -12.14
CA MET A 391 9.87 -1.14 -13.28
C MET A 391 10.04 -2.61 -12.86
N GLY A 392 10.91 -2.87 -11.88
CA GLY A 392 11.07 -4.18 -11.24
C GLY A 392 9.74 -4.69 -10.69
N LEU A 393 9.12 -3.94 -9.77
CA LEU A 393 7.82 -4.30 -9.22
C LEU A 393 6.71 -4.34 -10.27
N ILE A 394 6.62 -3.35 -11.17
CA ILE A 394 5.61 -3.37 -12.24
C ILE A 394 5.71 -4.68 -13.05
N CYS A 395 6.92 -5.16 -13.31
CA CYS A 395 7.10 -6.47 -13.95
C CYS A 395 6.67 -7.64 -13.05
N ASP A 396 6.97 -7.62 -11.75
CA ASP A 396 6.62 -8.72 -10.82
C ASP A 396 5.10 -8.86 -10.66
N ASN A 397 4.39 -7.74 -10.44
CA ASN A 397 2.93 -7.69 -10.34
C ASN A 397 2.23 -8.07 -11.66
N MET A 398 2.87 -7.83 -12.81
CA MET A 398 2.41 -8.35 -14.11
C MET A 398 2.79 -9.83 -14.35
N GLY A 399 3.35 -10.55 -13.36
CA GLY A 399 3.79 -11.95 -13.47
C GLY A 399 5.08 -12.18 -14.26
N ASN A 400 5.80 -11.11 -14.63
CA ASN A 400 7.04 -11.15 -15.42
C ASN A 400 8.29 -11.17 -14.50
N HIS A 401 8.30 -12.09 -13.55
CA HIS A 401 9.31 -12.16 -12.47
C HIS A 401 10.77 -12.24 -12.97
N GLU A 402 11.03 -12.81 -14.15
CA GLU A 402 12.38 -12.80 -14.74
C GLU A 402 12.86 -11.38 -15.11
N THR A 403 12.00 -10.56 -15.73
CA THR A 403 12.35 -9.17 -16.07
C THR A 403 12.33 -8.27 -14.83
N ALA A 404 11.49 -8.58 -13.84
CA ALA A 404 11.53 -7.94 -12.52
C ALA A 404 12.91 -8.08 -11.88
N LEU A 405 13.43 -9.32 -11.85
CA LEU A 405 14.75 -9.63 -11.31
C LEU A 405 15.89 -8.91 -12.05
N GLU A 406 15.86 -8.86 -13.38
CA GLU A 406 16.86 -8.10 -14.17
C GLU A 406 16.87 -6.61 -13.80
N HIS A 407 15.69 -6.00 -13.67
CA HIS A 407 15.55 -4.59 -13.30
C HIS A 407 16.03 -4.32 -11.87
N LEU A 408 15.62 -5.14 -10.90
CA LEU A 408 16.01 -5.01 -9.49
C LEU A 408 17.52 -5.25 -9.27
N VAL A 409 18.11 -6.25 -9.91
CA VAL A 409 19.56 -6.50 -9.83
C VAL A 409 20.36 -5.31 -10.38
N LEU A 410 19.92 -4.72 -11.50
CA LEU A 410 20.59 -3.56 -12.08
C LEU A 410 20.39 -2.28 -11.24
N ALA A 411 19.25 -2.13 -10.53
CA ALA A 411 19.09 -1.09 -9.52
C ALA A 411 20.04 -1.28 -8.32
N SER A 412 20.14 -2.50 -7.79
CA SER A 412 21.04 -2.86 -6.69
C SER A 412 22.51 -2.54 -7.03
N MET A 413 22.93 -2.83 -8.26
CA MET A 413 24.26 -2.47 -8.77
C MET A 413 24.48 -0.95 -8.87
N ALA A 414 23.49 -0.19 -9.34
CA ALA A 414 23.57 1.27 -9.43
C ALA A 414 23.68 1.92 -8.04
N LEU A 415 22.78 1.58 -7.09
CA LEU A 415 22.83 2.07 -5.71
C LEU A 415 24.15 1.74 -5.01
N MET A 416 24.66 0.52 -5.21
CA MET A 416 25.96 0.10 -4.65
C MET A 416 27.12 0.92 -5.23
N SER A 417 27.07 1.28 -6.52
CA SER A 417 28.10 2.12 -7.14
C SER A 417 28.10 3.58 -6.65
N ASN A 418 26.94 4.09 -6.20
CA ASN A 418 26.78 5.41 -5.58
C ASN A 418 26.96 5.39 -4.04
N GLY A 419 27.23 4.22 -3.44
CA GLY A 419 27.45 4.08 -1.99
C GLY A 419 26.19 4.06 -1.13
N GLN A 420 25.00 3.89 -1.73
CA GLN A 420 23.70 3.83 -1.04
C GLN A 420 23.46 2.43 -0.42
N GLU A 421 24.39 1.95 0.41
CA GLU A 421 24.32 0.60 1.03
C GLU A 421 23.02 0.35 1.81
N ALA A 422 22.42 1.42 2.36
CA ALA A 422 21.14 1.36 3.07
C ALA A 422 19.97 0.97 2.14
N GLU A 423 19.93 1.52 0.92
CA GLU A 423 18.90 1.25 -0.08
C GLU A 423 19.16 -0.05 -0.84
N VAL A 424 20.42 -0.48 -0.95
CA VAL A 424 20.77 -1.81 -1.50
C VAL A 424 20.07 -2.93 -0.71
N ALA A 425 19.96 -2.82 0.62
CA ALA A 425 19.24 -3.81 1.42
C ALA A 425 17.72 -3.78 1.20
N SER A 426 17.16 -2.59 0.97
CA SER A 426 15.77 -2.44 0.53
C SER A 426 15.56 -3.14 -0.82
N VAL A 427 16.46 -2.99 -1.79
CA VAL A 427 16.37 -3.75 -3.06
C VAL A 427 16.63 -5.25 -2.88
N ASP A 428 17.47 -5.66 -1.93
CA ASP A 428 17.70 -7.09 -1.62
C ASP A 428 16.46 -7.77 -1.03
N CYS A 429 15.57 -7.04 -0.34
CA CYS A 429 14.25 -7.55 0.04
C CYS A 429 13.43 -7.90 -1.20
N SER A 430 13.18 -6.90 -2.06
CA SER A 430 12.33 -7.06 -3.24
C SER A 430 12.90 -8.09 -4.24
N ILE A 431 14.23 -8.23 -4.34
CA ILE A 431 14.90 -9.33 -5.05
C ILE A 431 14.55 -10.70 -4.43
N GLY A 432 14.52 -10.80 -3.10
CA GLY A 432 14.09 -11.99 -2.38
C GLY A 432 12.62 -12.34 -2.62
N ASP A 433 11.75 -11.34 -2.72
CA ASP A 433 10.32 -11.51 -3.02
C ASP A 433 10.11 -12.00 -4.47
N THR A 434 10.77 -11.41 -5.46
CA THR A 434 10.79 -11.93 -6.85
C THR A 434 11.34 -13.37 -6.91
N TYR A 435 12.38 -13.71 -6.13
CA TYR A 435 12.82 -15.11 -6.01
C TYR A 435 11.79 -16.02 -5.35
N LEU A 436 11.00 -15.52 -4.39
CA LEU A 436 9.91 -16.27 -3.75
C LEU A 436 8.76 -16.53 -4.73
N SER A 437 8.37 -15.54 -5.54
CA SER A 437 7.43 -15.69 -6.66
C SER A 437 7.91 -16.72 -7.70
N LEU A 438 9.21 -16.76 -7.99
CA LEU A 438 9.86 -17.78 -8.83
C LEU A 438 10.02 -19.16 -8.16
N ALA A 439 9.57 -19.34 -6.91
CA ALA A 439 9.80 -20.53 -6.06
C ALA A 439 11.28 -20.91 -5.87
N ARG A 440 12.20 -19.94 -6.03
CA ARG A 440 13.65 -20.07 -5.87
C ARG A 440 14.05 -19.80 -4.43
N TYR A 441 13.59 -20.68 -3.55
CA TYR A 441 13.61 -20.50 -2.10
C TYR A 441 15.01 -20.31 -1.50
N ASP A 442 16.05 -20.99 -2.01
CA ASP A 442 17.40 -20.87 -1.47
C ASP A 442 18.03 -19.49 -1.81
N GLU A 443 17.77 -18.96 -3.00
CA GLU A 443 18.18 -17.61 -3.39
C GLU A 443 17.38 -16.52 -2.65
N ALA A 444 16.07 -16.72 -2.44
CA ALA A 444 15.25 -15.83 -1.62
C ALA A 444 15.74 -15.76 -0.16
N ILE A 445 16.04 -16.92 0.46
CA ILE A 445 16.66 -16.98 1.79
C ILE A 445 17.98 -16.20 1.83
N PHE A 446 18.82 -16.33 0.80
CA PHE A 446 20.10 -15.62 0.73
C PHE A 446 19.91 -14.10 0.61
N ALA A 447 18.99 -13.64 -0.23
CA ALA A 447 18.67 -12.23 -0.42
C ALA A 447 18.14 -11.59 0.89
N TYR A 448 17.14 -12.21 1.53
CA TYR A 448 16.64 -11.75 2.82
C TYR A 448 17.71 -11.78 3.93
N GLN A 449 18.62 -12.78 3.94
CA GLN A 449 19.73 -12.80 4.91
C GLN A 449 20.75 -11.68 4.70
N LYS A 450 21.00 -11.28 3.44
CA LYS A 450 21.82 -10.11 3.09
C LYS A 450 21.16 -8.82 3.61
N ALA A 451 19.88 -8.59 3.29
CA ALA A 451 19.11 -7.46 3.78
C ALA A 451 19.05 -7.38 5.32
N LEU A 452 18.73 -8.50 5.98
CA LEU A 452 18.67 -8.62 7.45
C LEU A 452 20.00 -8.27 8.12
N THR A 453 21.12 -8.68 7.51
CA THR A 453 22.47 -8.39 8.04
C THR A 453 22.78 -6.91 7.91
N MET A 454 22.45 -6.30 6.76
CA MET A 454 22.64 -4.87 6.54
C MET A 454 21.79 -4.05 7.53
N PHE A 455 20.46 -4.23 7.58
CA PHE A 455 19.59 -3.43 8.45
C PHE A 455 19.95 -3.57 9.94
N LYS A 456 20.36 -4.74 10.41
CA LYS A 456 20.86 -4.90 11.79
C LYS A 456 22.13 -4.12 12.08
N SER A 457 22.98 -3.90 11.08
CA SER A 457 24.24 -3.17 11.23
C SER A 457 24.10 -1.65 11.14
N THR A 458 23.17 -1.15 10.32
CA THR A 458 22.96 0.30 10.08
C THR A 458 21.81 0.89 10.88
N LYS A 459 20.67 0.19 10.93
CA LYS A 459 19.44 0.62 11.64
C LYS A 459 19.30 -0.01 13.04
N GLY A 460 19.94 -1.16 13.28
CA GLY A 460 20.01 -1.82 14.59
C GLY A 460 18.95 -2.92 14.80
N GLU A 461 19.24 -3.87 15.71
CA GLU A 461 18.46 -5.12 15.86
C GLU A 461 16.98 -4.97 16.31
N ASN A 462 16.55 -3.78 16.72
CA ASN A 462 15.17 -3.50 17.14
C ASN A 462 14.49 -2.46 16.23
N HIS A 463 15.03 -2.22 15.02
CA HIS A 463 14.37 -1.37 14.03
C HIS A 463 13.23 -2.13 13.35
N PRO A 464 12.07 -1.50 13.07
CA PRO A 464 10.98 -2.07 12.28
C PRO A 464 11.37 -2.75 10.95
N ALA A 465 12.19 -2.14 10.09
CA ALA A 465 12.83 -2.80 8.94
C ALA A 465 13.63 -4.11 9.21
N VAL A 466 13.98 -4.45 10.46
CA VAL A 466 14.52 -5.79 10.83
C VAL A 466 13.37 -6.78 11.10
N ALA A 467 12.21 -6.28 11.56
CA ALA A 467 10.98 -7.03 11.71
C ALA A 467 10.34 -7.36 10.35
N SER A 468 10.28 -6.44 9.38
CA SER A 468 9.72 -6.71 8.04
C SER A 468 10.47 -7.85 7.34
N VAL A 469 11.80 -7.89 7.39
CA VAL A 469 12.59 -9.03 6.87
C VAL A 469 12.33 -10.33 7.65
N PHE A 470 11.99 -10.27 8.94
CA PHE A 470 11.48 -11.44 9.65
C PHE A 470 10.07 -11.84 9.19
N VAL A 471 9.19 -10.91 8.78
CA VAL A 471 7.89 -11.24 8.17
C VAL A 471 8.07 -11.95 6.82
N ARG A 472 8.93 -11.43 5.93
CA ARG A 472 9.27 -12.09 4.64
C ARG A 472 9.82 -13.50 4.84
N LEU A 473 10.76 -13.66 5.78
CA LEU A 473 11.28 -14.98 6.16
C LEU A 473 10.18 -15.89 6.74
N ALA A 474 9.22 -15.34 7.50
CA ALA A 474 8.13 -16.13 8.04
C ALA A 474 7.18 -16.66 6.95
N ASP A 475 6.80 -15.84 5.98
CA ASP A 475 5.99 -16.28 4.82
C ASP A 475 6.76 -17.28 3.95
N LEU A 476 8.02 -17.00 3.59
CA LEU A 476 8.88 -17.95 2.88
C LEU A 476 8.94 -19.32 3.59
N TYR A 477 9.13 -19.34 4.91
CA TYR A 477 9.14 -20.60 5.67
C TYR A 477 7.75 -21.24 5.78
N HIS A 478 6.66 -20.48 5.70
CA HIS A 478 5.31 -21.03 5.56
C HIS A 478 5.14 -21.72 4.20
N LYS A 479 5.49 -21.06 3.08
CA LYS A 479 5.37 -21.65 1.73
C LYS A 479 6.23 -22.91 1.53
N ILE A 480 7.35 -23.04 2.24
CA ILE A 480 8.20 -24.26 2.28
C ILE A 480 7.61 -25.38 3.20
N GLY A 481 6.52 -25.10 3.92
CA GLY A 481 5.90 -26.03 4.89
C GLY A 481 6.63 -26.12 6.24
N LYS A 482 7.61 -25.25 6.50
CA LYS A 482 8.39 -25.17 7.75
C LYS A 482 7.68 -24.28 8.78
N LEU A 483 6.50 -24.73 9.19
CA LEU A 483 5.57 -23.98 10.05
C LEU A 483 6.17 -23.56 11.41
N ARG A 484 7.15 -24.30 11.95
CA ARG A 484 7.81 -23.96 13.22
C ARG A 484 8.76 -22.77 13.04
N GLU A 485 9.59 -22.82 12.00
CA GLU A 485 10.50 -21.75 11.62
C GLU A 485 9.70 -20.48 11.31
N SER A 486 8.65 -20.60 10.50
CA SER A 486 7.71 -19.52 10.18
C SER A 486 7.18 -18.81 11.44
N LYS A 487 6.54 -19.54 12.37
CA LYS A 487 6.07 -18.97 13.64
C LYS A 487 7.18 -18.34 14.47
N SER A 488 8.38 -18.93 14.48
CA SER A 488 9.51 -18.35 15.23
C SER A 488 9.97 -17.01 14.66
N TYR A 489 9.86 -16.82 13.34
CA TYR A 489 10.10 -15.52 12.70
C TYR A 489 8.97 -14.51 12.99
N CYS A 490 7.70 -14.92 12.96
CA CYS A 490 6.58 -14.09 13.45
C CYS A 490 6.81 -13.63 14.91
N GLU A 491 7.19 -14.54 15.81
CA GLU A 491 7.51 -14.25 17.22
C GLU A 491 8.72 -13.31 17.38
N ASN A 492 9.62 -13.22 16.40
CA ASN A 492 10.72 -12.26 16.39
C ASN A 492 10.26 -10.88 15.91
N ALA A 493 9.48 -10.81 14.82
CA ALA A 493 8.90 -9.57 14.31
C ALA A 493 7.94 -8.92 15.33
N LEU A 494 7.00 -9.68 15.91
CA LEU A 494 6.09 -9.21 16.96
C LEU A 494 6.81 -8.67 18.21
N ARG A 495 8.04 -9.13 18.49
CA ARG A 495 8.87 -8.67 19.61
C ARG A 495 9.56 -7.33 19.33
N ILE A 496 9.68 -6.95 18.07
CA ILE A 496 10.13 -5.63 17.63
C ILE A 496 8.92 -4.68 17.59
N TYR A 497 7.88 -5.02 16.82
CA TYR A 497 6.64 -4.21 16.74
C TYR A 497 5.95 -3.99 18.11
N GLY A 498 6.11 -4.92 19.05
CA GLY A 498 5.66 -4.76 20.45
C GLY A 498 6.46 -3.74 21.30
N LYS A 499 7.49 -3.10 20.74
CA LYS A 499 8.31 -2.06 21.38
C LYS A 499 8.35 -0.82 20.47
N LEU A 500 7.51 0.18 20.74
CA LEU A 500 7.60 1.47 20.03
C LEU A 500 9.01 2.05 20.18
N HIS A 501 9.69 2.30 19.06
CA HIS A 501 10.88 3.15 19.01
C HIS A 501 10.46 4.62 18.87
N PRO A 502 11.25 5.58 19.36
CA PRO A 502 11.18 6.96 18.86
C PRO A 502 11.62 6.97 17.38
N GLY A 503 10.88 7.63 16.50
CA GLY A 503 11.14 7.56 15.05
C GLY A 503 10.75 6.19 14.48
N THR A 504 9.49 5.81 14.69
CA THR A 504 8.86 4.67 14.04
C THR A 504 7.45 5.09 13.70
N SER A 505 7.12 5.07 12.41
CA SER A 505 5.78 5.32 11.91
C SER A 505 4.79 4.41 12.65
N SER A 506 3.64 4.96 13.05
CA SER A 506 2.63 4.14 13.72
C SER A 506 2.04 3.10 12.76
N ASP A 507 2.16 3.37 11.45
CA ASP A 507 1.53 2.60 10.38
C ASP A 507 2.40 1.40 9.98
N GLU A 508 3.74 1.49 10.01
CA GLU A 508 4.66 0.35 9.85
C GLU A 508 4.40 -0.73 10.93
N ILE A 509 4.03 -0.31 12.15
CA ILE A 509 3.63 -1.22 13.23
C ILE A 509 2.25 -1.85 12.96
N ALA A 510 1.32 -1.10 12.37
CA ALA A 510 -0.02 -1.60 12.05
C ALA A 510 0.01 -2.59 10.88
N SER A 511 0.70 -2.25 9.79
CA SER A 511 1.00 -3.16 8.66
C SER A 511 1.79 -4.38 9.13
N GLY A 512 2.83 -4.18 9.95
CA GLY A 512 3.55 -5.28 10.60
C GLY A 512 2.66 -6.24 11.41
N PHE A 513 1.49 -5.81 11.88
CA PHE A 513 0.49 -6.70 12.48
C PHE A 513 -0.48 -7.33 11.46
N THR A 514 -0.88 -6.66 10.37
CA THR A 514 -1.72 -7.27 9.31
C THR A 514 -0.99 -8.40 8.60
N ASP A 515 0.31 -8.24 8.39
CA ASP A 515 1.09 -9.15 7.56
C ASP A 515 1.34 -10.45 8.32
N ILE A 516 1.68 -10.33 9.59
CA ILE A 516 1.80 -11.46 10.51
C ILE A 516 0.42 -12.11 10.75
N ALA A 517 -0.68 -11.35 10.72
CA ALA A 517 -2.03 -11.92 10.79
C ALA A 517 -2.35 -12.81 9.59
N ALA A 518 -2.05 -12.37 8.36
CA ALA A 518 -2.21 -13.18 7.16
C ALA A 518 -1.35 -14.48 7.20
N ILE A 519 -0.15 -14.41 7.78
CA ILE A 519 0.68 -15.61 7.99
C ILE A 519 0.04 -16.55 9.03
N TYR A 520 -0.55 -16.06 10.12
CA TYR A 520 -1.30 -16.92 11.07
C TYR A 520 -2.58 -17.49 10.47
N GLU A 521 -3.28 -16.76 9.61
CA GLU A 521 -4.40 -17.23 8.81
C GLU A 521 -3.98 -18.38 7.87
N ALA A 522 -2.89 -18.21 7.12
CA ALA A 522 -2.31 -19.24 6.27
C ALA A 522 -1.91 -20.52 7.04
N ILE A 523 -1.51 -20.36 8.31
CA ILE A 523 -1.16 -21.47 9.22
C ILE A 523 -2.41 -22.10 9.90
N LYS A 524 -3.62 -21.62 9.58
CA LYS A 524 -4.91 -22.01 10.18
C LYS A 524 -5.01 -21.73 11.70
N GLU A 525 -4.53 -20.56 12.15
CA GLU A 525 -4.69 -20.06 13.53
C GLU A 525 -5.48 -18.71 13.56
N PRO A 526 -6.77 -18.71 13.20
CA PRO A 526 -7.56 -17.50 13.00
C PRO A 526 -7.71 -16.65 14.29
N GLU A 527 -7.68 -17.25 15.48
CA GLU A 527 -7.77 -16.49 16.73
C GLU A 527 -6.50 -15.71 17.08
N GLU A 528 -5.33 -16.07 16.55
CA GLU A 528 -4.13 -15.22 16.68
C GLU A 528 -4.13 -14.12 15.61
N ALA A 529 -4.54 -14.44 14.37
CA ALA A 529 -4.75 -13.46 13.31
C ALA A 529 -5.72 -12.34 13.75
N LEU A 530 -6.92 -12.69 14.24
CA LEU A 530 -7.92 -11.73 14.76
C LEU A 530 -7.35 -10.82 15.87
N LYS A 531 -6.49 -11.34 16.76
CA LYS A 531 -5.86 -10.53 17.82
C LYS A 531 -4.81 -9.55 17.29
N LEU A 532 -4.23 -9.81 16.13
CA LEU A 532 -3.27 -8.92 15.48
C LEU A 532 -4.01 -7.84 14.67
N LEU A 533 -5.03 -8.22 13.91
CA LEU A 533 -5.91 -7.28 13.21
C LEU A 533 -6.59 -6.29 14.18
N GLN A 534 -7.04 -6.75 15.36
CA GLN A 534 -7.54 -5.87 16.42
C GLN A 534 -6.49 -4.90 16.99
N LYS A 535 -5.18 -5.17 16.87
CA LYS A 535 -4.12 -4.21 17.21
C LYS A 535 -3.90 -3.20 16.09
N ALA A 536 -3.88 -3.66 14.84
CA ALA A 536 -3.76 -2.80 13.65
C ALA A 536 -4.93 -1.79 13.58
N LEU A 537 -6.17 -2.26 13.68
CA LEU A 537 -7.36 -1.38 13.78
C LEU A 537 -7.28 -0.40 14.94
N LYS A 538 -6.79 -0.85 16.11
CA LYS A 538 -6.64 0.06 17.26
C LYS A 538 -5.63 1.17 16.96
N ILE A 539 -4.56 0.89 16.23
CA ILE A 539 -3.60 1.90 15.81
C ILE A 539 -4.27 2.88 14.84
N TYR A 540 -4.76 2.39 13.69
CA TYR A 540 -5.38 3.24 12.67
C TYR A 540 -6.61 4.02 13.19
N SER A 541 -7.30 3.55 14.23
CA SER A 541 -8.43 4.26 14.84
C SER A 541 -8.09 5.64 15.45
N TYR A 542 -6.81 5.98 15.56
CA TYR A 542 -6.34 7.30 16.03
C TYR A 542 -5.87 8.24 14.92
N ALA A 543 -5.82 7.78 13.66
CA ALA A 543 -5.30 8.54 12.52
C ALA A 543 -6.37 8.70 11.42
N SER A 544 -6.60 9.94 10.98
CA SER A 544 -7.39 10.22 9.78
C SER A 544 -6.56 9.95 8.52
N GLY A 545 -7.21 9.46 7.46
CA GLY A 545 -6.59 9.02 6.19
C GLY A 545 -6.84 7.54 5.89
N HIS A 546 -6.48 6.66 6.82
CA HIS A 546 -6.39 5.18 6.65
C HIS A 546 -7.73 4.44 6.54
N GLN A 547 -8.78 5.03 5.97
CA GLN A 547 -10.10 4.39 5.88
C GLN A 547 -10.10 3.16 4.96
N SER A 548 -9.34 3.16 3.85
CA SER A 548 -9.11 1.98 3.02
C SER A 548 -8.40 0.87 3.79
N SER A 549 -7.32 1.17 4.52
CA SER A 549 -6.58 0.20 5.33
C SER A 549 -7.44 -0.38 6.46
N ILE A 550 -8.27 0.44 7.11
CA ILE A 550 -9.26 -0.01 8.10
C ILE A 550 -10.29 -0.94 7.43
N ALA A 551 -10.75 -0.63 6.22
CA ALA A 551 -11.70 -1.46 5.49
C ALA A 551 -11.09 -2.81 5.06
N GLY A 552 -9.83 -2.84 4.62
CA GLY A 552 -9.08 -4.07 4.36
C GLY A 552 -9.07 -4.99 5.58
N ILE A 553 -8.65 -4.46 6.73
CA ILE A 553 -8.61 -5.21 7.98
C ILE A 553 -10.00 -5.66 8.44
N GLU A 554 -11.04 -4.82 8.30
CA GLU A 554 -12.41 -5.21 8.62
C GLU A 554 -12.95 -6.29 7.68
N ALA A 555 -12.55 -6.29 6.40
CA ALA A 555 -12.88 -7.36 5.44
C ALA A 555 -12.16 -8.67 5.80
N GLN A 556 -10.86 -8.64 6.08
CA GLN A 556 -10.09 -9.82 6.53
C GLN A 556 -10.63 -10.36 7.87
N MET A 557 -10.98 -9.50 8.83
CA MET A 557 -11.69 -9.91 10.04
C MET A 557 -13.06 -10.54 9.72
N GLY A 558 -13.76 -10.04 8.70
CA GLY A 558 -14.99 -10.64 8.16
C GLY A 558 -14.78 -12.09 7.70
N VAL A 559 -13.70 -12.37 6.96
CA VAL A 559 -13.32 -13.73 6.52
C VAL A 559 -13.04 -14.62 7.74
N LEU A 560 -12.19 -14.17 8.66
CA LEU A 560 -11.81 -14.95 9.85
C LEU A 560 -13.02 -15.25 10.77
N TYR A 561 -13.99 -14.32 10.86
CA TYR A 561 -15.26 -14.58 11.54
C TYR A 561 -16.17 -15.55 10.77
N TYR A 562 -16.17 -15.57 9.44
CA TYR A 562 -16.91 -16.57 8.64
C TYR A 562 -16.32 -17.98 8.83
N VAL A 563 -14.98 -18.11 8.76
CA VAL A 563 -14.25 -19.37 8.99
C VAL A 563 -14.42 -19.90 10.41
N THR A 564 -14.63 -19.02 11.40
CA THR A 564 -14.93 -19.41 12.79
C THR A 564 -16.44 -19.53 13.09
N GLU A 565 -17.27 -19.70 12.06
CA GLU A 565 -18.75 -19.83 12.11
C GLU A 565 -19.49 -18.64 12.78
N ASN A 566 -18.82 -17.52 13.03
CA ASN A 566 -19.40 -16.35 13.68
C ASN A 566 -20.00 -15.36 12.67
N PHE A 567 -21.03 -15.83 11.94
CA PHE A 567 -21.64 -15.13 10.80
C PHE A 567 -22.17 -13.72 11.13
N VAL A 568 -22.56 -13.45 12.39
CA VAL A 568 -23.05 -12.12 12.81
C VAL A 568 -21.90 -11.11 12.90
N GLU A 569 -20.80 -11.48 13.55
CA GLU A 569 -19.60 -10.64 13.61
C GLU A 569 -18.96 -10.49 12.21
N SER A 570 -19.01 -11.54 11.39
CA SER A 570 -18.60 -11.49 9.98
C SER A 570 -19.40 -10.45 9.18
N TYR A 571 -20.73 -10.52 9.21
CA TYR A 571 -21.62 -9.57 8.54
C TYR A 571 -21.37 -8.13 8.98
N ASN A 572 -21.24 -7.89 10.29
CA ASN A 572 -20.97 -6.56 10.83
C ASN A 572 -19.60 -6.02 10.37
N SER A 573 -18.59 -6.87 10.24
CA SER A 573 -17.25 -6.48 9.80
C SER A 573 -17.22 -6.13 8.31
N PHE A 574 -17.75 -7.01 7.44
CA PHE A 574 -17.88 -6.72 6.01
C PHE A 574 -18.74 -5.48 5.73
N LYS A 575 -19.84 -5.29 6.46
CA LYS A 575 -20.69 -4.09 6.34
C LYS A 575 -19.95 -2.81 6.72
N SER A 576 -19.08 -2.86 7.72
CA SER A 576 -18.21 -1.75 8.12
C SER A 576 -17.17 -1.41 7.04
N ALA A 577 -16.55 -2.44 6.44
CA ALA A 577 -15.58 -2.32 5.36
C ALA A 577 -16.22 -1.75 4.08
N ILE A 578 -17.30 -2.36 3.59
CA ILE A 578 -18.03 -1.95 2.37
C ILE A 578 -18.59 -0.53 2.50
N THR A 579 -18.99 -0.09 3.70
CA THR A 579 -19.38 1.31 3.93
C THR A 579 -18.20 2.24 3.68
N LYS A 580 -17.01 1.94 4.24
CA LYS A 580 -15.81 2.76 4.05
C LYS A 580 -15.31 2.77 2.62
N LEU A 581 -15.27 1.64 1.92
CA LEU A 581 -14.83 1.57 0.51
C LEU A 581 -15.74 2.44 -0.40
N ARG A 582 -17.06 2.44 -0.15
CA ARG A 582 -18.01 3.33 -0.82
C ARG A 582 -17.80 4.82 -0.47
N GLU A 583 -17.25 5.14 0.69
CA GLU A 583 -16.95 6.51 1.11
C GLU A 583 -15.58 7.00 0.58
N CYS A 584 -14.57 6.14 0.55
CA CYS A 584 -13.22 6.46 0.02
C CYS A 584 -13.22 6.69 -1.49
N GLY A 585 -14.14 6.04 -2.22
CA GLY A 585 -14.27 6.17 -3.68
C GLY A 585 -13.93 4.91 -4.46
N GLU A 586 -13.42 3.86 -3.79
CA GLU A 586 -13.08 2.54 -4.32
C GLU A 586 -14.31 1.72 -4.76
N LYS A 587 -15.13 2.27 -5.65
CA LYS A 587 -16.36 1.65 -6.16
C LYS A 587 -16.10 0.73 -7.36
N ARG A 588 -14.81 0.56 -7.73
CA ARG A 588 -14.30 -0.11 -8.93
C ARG A 588 -12.94 -0.78 -8.70
N SER A 589 -12.55 -1.07 -7.45
CA SER A 589 -11.42 -1.99 -7.23
C SER A 589 -11.93 -3.43 -7.31
N ALA A 590 -11.15 -4.34 -7.89
CA ALA A 590 -11.51 -5.76 -7.88
C ALA A 590 -11.61 -6.30 -6.44
N PHE A 591 -10.77 -5.78 -5.53
CA PHE A 591 -10.88 -5.99 -4.09
C PHE A 591 -12.28 -5.67 -3.53
N PHE A 592 -12.88 -4.52 -3.89
CA PHE A 592 -14.25 -4.17 -3.48
C PHE A 592 -15.28 -5.17 -4.03
N GLY A 593 -15.11 -5.63 -5.28
CA GLY A 593 -15.92 -6.72 -5.85
C GLY A 593 -15.81 -8.04 -5.09
N VAL A 594 -14.61 -8.44 -4.70
CA VAL A 594 -14.37 -9.65 -3.86
C VAL A 594 -14.99 -9.48 -2.47
N ALA A 595 -14.83 -8.33 -1.83
CA ALA A 595 -15.43 -8.04 -0.52
C ALA A 595 -16.97 -8.08 -0.56
N LEU A 596 -17.59 -7.55 -1.62
CA LEU A 596 -19.03 -7.66 -1.86
C LEU A 596 -19.48 -9.12 -2.03
N ASN A 597 -18.75 -9.93 -2.79
CA ASN A 597 -19.02 -11.36 -2.93
C ASN A 597 -18.95 -12.10 -1.58
N GLN A 598 -17.94 -11.82 -0.74
CA GLN A 598 -17.88 -12.40 0.60
C GLN A 598 -19.05 -11.95 1.49
N MET A 599 -19.42 -10.66 1.46
CA MET A 599 -20.63 -10.20 2.17
C MET A 599 -21.89 -10.90 1.66
N GLY A 600 -22.02 -11.13 0.35
CA GLY A 600 -23.11 -11.89 -0.25
C GLY A 600 -23.20 -13.33 0.28
N LEU A 601 -22.06 -14.02 0.44
CA LEU A 601 -22.00 -15.35 1.04
C LEU A 601 -22.47 -15.34 2.50
N VAL A 602 -22.03 -14.36 3.30
CA VAL A 602 -22.49 -14.20 4.69
C VAL A 602 -23.99 -13.90 4.75
N CYS A 603 -24.50 -13.03 3.88
CA CYS A 603 -25.94 -12.73 3.75
C CYS A 603 -26.75 -14.00 3.40
N ALA A 604 -26.25 -14.85 2.49
CA ALA A 604 -26.88 -16.12 2.16
C ALA A 604 -26.93 -17.08 3.37
N HIS A 605 -25.83 -17.20 4.13
CA HIS A 605 -25.79 -17.99 5.38
C HIS A 605 -26.73 -17.45 6.47
N LEU A 606 -26.95 -16.14 6.52
CA LEU A 606 -27.92 -15.48 7.43
C LEU A 606 -29.37 -15.50 6.90
N PHE A 607 -29.63 -16.17 5.77
CA PHE A 607 -30.93 -16.19 5.05
C PHE A 607 -31.44 -14.80 4.61
N ALA A 608 -30.55 -13.81 4.50
CA ALA A 608 -30.81 -12.48 3.94
C ALA A 608 -30.75 -12.52 2.40
N ILE A 609 -31.55 -13.40 1.79
CA ILE A 609 -31.44 -13.81 0.37
C ILE A 609 -31.51 -12.61 -0.61
N ASN A 610 -32.33 -11.60 -0.33
CA ASN A 610 -32.40 -10.39 -1.17
C ASN A 610 -31.12 -9.54 -1.08
N GLU A 611 -30.58 -9.35 0.13
CA GLU A 611 -29.34 -8.59 0.35
C GLU A 611 -28.14 -9.35 -0.25
N ALA A 612 -28.16 -10.69 -0.21
CA ALA A 612 -27.19 -11.52 -0.93
C ALA A 612 -27.26 -11.31 -2.45
N ALA A 613 -28.47 -11.24 -3.04
CA ALA A 613 -28.64 -10.97 -4.46
C ALA A 613 -28.06 -9.60 -4.84
N GLU A 614 -28.40 -8.55 -4.09
CA GLU A 614 -27.90 -7.19 -4.32
C GLU A 614 -26.36 -7.13 -4.27
N MET A 615 -25.72 -7.78 -3.29
CA MET A 615 -24.25 -7.81 -3.19
C MET A 615 -23.60 -8.63 -4.31
N PHE A 616 -24.19 -9.76 -4.73
CA PHE A 616 -23.66 -10.55 -5.84
C PHE A 616 -23.88 -9.90 -7.22
N GLU A 617 -24.99 -9.20 -7.43
CA GLU A 617 -25.24 -8.42 -8.67
C GLU A 617 -24.21 -7.27 -8.81
N GLU A 618 -23.92 -6.55 -7.72
CA GLU A 618 -22.92 -5.48 -7.72
C GLU A 618 -21.48 -6.03 -7.85
N ALA A 619 -21.13 -7.07 -7.08
CA ALA A 619 -19.82 -7.74 -7.17
C ALA A 619 -19.54 -8.25 -8.59
N ARG A 620 -20.54 -8.85 -9.24
CA ARG A 620 -20.44 -9.32 -10.62
C ARG A 620 -20.16 -8.15 -11.56
N SER A 621 -20.90 -7.05 -11.46
CA SER A 621 -20.72 -5.89 -12.34
C SER A 621 -19.34 -5.24 -12.21
N ILE A 622 -18.70 -5.34 -11.04
CA ILE A 622 -17.33 -4.83 -10.81
C ILE A 622 -16.32 -5.82 -11.40
N LEU A 623 -16.41 -7.11 -11.05
CA LEU A 623 -15.43 -8.11 -11.49
C LEU A 623 -15.50 -8.41 -13.00
N GLU A 624 -16.68 -8.29 -13.63
CA GLU A 624 -16.82 -8.30 -15.09
C GLU A 624 -16.14 -7.10 -15.77
N GLN A 625 -15.97 -5.97 -15.06
CA GLN A 625 -15.28 -4.77 -15.58
C GLN A 625 -13.77 -4.87 -15.35
N GLU A 626 -13.31 -5.16 -14.14
CA GLU A 626 -11.89 -5.08 -13.77
C GLU A 626 -11.08 -6.32 -14.18
N TYR A 627 -11.65 -7.52 -14.03
CA TYR A 627 -10.98 -8.79 -14.41
C TYR A 627 -11.55 -9.42 -15.69
N GLY A 628 -12.68 -8.90 -16.19
CA GLY A 628 -13.39 -9.44 -17.34
C GLY A 628 -14.31 -10.63 -17.02
N PRO A 629 -15.18 -11.00 -17.97
CA PRO A 629 -16.28 -11.96 -17.77
C PRO A 629 -15.85 -13.44 -17.71
N TYR A 630 -14.55 -13.72 -17.72
CA TYR A 630 -13.96 -15.07 -17.72
C TYR A 630 -13.01 -15.35 -16.56
N HIS A 631 -12.78 -14.38 -15.65
CA HIS A 631 -11.90 -14.58 -14.50
C HIS A 631 -12.51 -15.56 -13.48
N PRO A 632 -11.71 -16.40 -12.80
CA PRO A 632 -12.23 -17.35 -11.80
C PRO A 632 -13.15 -16.72 -10.75
N ASP A 633 -12.81 -15.53 -10.23
CA ASP A 633 -13.66 -14.82 -9.26
C ASP A 633 -15.00 -14.40 -9.87
N THR A 634 -14.99 -13.80 -11.06
CA THR A 634 -16.20 -13.39 -11.79
C THR A 634 -17.13 -14.58 -12.05
N LEU A 635 -16.57 -15.74 -12.42
CA LEU A 635 -17.31 -16.99 -12.59
C LEU A 635 -17.82 -17.54 -11.24
N GLY A 636 -17.06 -17.35 -10.16
CA GLY A 636 -17.47 -17.67 -8.79
C GLY A 636 -18.68 -16.84 -8.34
N VAL A 637 -18.66 -15.52 -8.52
CA VAL A 637 -19.79 -14.65 -8.19
C VAL A 637 -21.03 -15.00 -9.00
N CYS A 638 -20.88 -15.32 -10.30
CA CYS A 638 -21.99 -15.82 -11.11
C CYS A 638 -22.58 -17.13 -10.56
N SER A 639 -21.76 -18.06 -10.08
CA SER A 639 -22.25 -19.34 -9.51
C SER A 639 -22.95 -19.16 -8.16
N ASN A 640 -22.50 -18.18 -7.37
CA ASN A 640 -23.16 -17.74 -6.14
C ASN A 640 -24.51 -17.06 -6.44
N LEU A 641 -24.53 -16.13 -7.39
CA LEU A 641 -25.72 -15.40 -7.84
C LEU A 641 -26.81 -16.34 -8.35
N ALA A 642 -26.45 -17.32 -9.19
CA ALA A 642 -27.38 -18.34 -9.68
C ALA A 642 -28.00 -19.14 -8.52
N GLY A 643 -27.23 -19.43 -7.48
CA GLY A 643 -27.71 -20.09 -6.27
C GLY A 643 -28.69 -19.27 -5.44
N VAL A 644 -28.46 -17.97 -5.35
CA VAL A 644 -29.41 -17.04 -4.69
C VAL A 644 -30.67 -16.87 -5.51
N TYR A 645 -30.57 -16.75 -6.84
CA TYR A 645 -31.73 -16.68 -7.73
C TYR A 645 -32.61 -17.93 -7.63
N ASP A 646 -32.01 -19.13 -7.57
CA ASP A 646 -32.74 -20.37 -7.28
C ASP A 646 -33.48 -20.30 -5.93
N ALA A 647 -32.79 -19.90 -4.86
CA ALA A 647 -33.40 -19.71 -3.54
C ALA A 647 -34.52 -18.64 -3.49
N MET A 648 -34.52 -17.69 -4.43
CA MET A 648 -35.60 -16.70 -4.62
C MET A 648 -36.78 -17.24 -5.46
N GLY A 649 -36.66 -18.41 -6.09
CA GLY A 649 -37.59 -18.91 -7.11
C GLY A 649 -37.44 -18.24 -8.48
N ARG A 650 -36.34 -17.51 -8.72
CA ARG A 650 -35.93 -16.92 -10.01
C ARG A 650 -35.23 -17.97 -10.89
N SER A 651 -35.77 -19.18 -10.93
CA SER A 651 -35.10 -20.37 -11.52
C SER A 651 -34.77 -20.20 -13.01
N ASP A 652 -35.51 -19.36 -13.75
CA ASP A 652 -35.22 -19.06 -15.15
C ASP A 652 -33.90 -18.30 -15.34
N GLU A 653 -33.62 -17.33 -14.46
CA GLU A 653 -32.39 -16.53 -14.48
C GLU A 653 -31.21 -17.34 -13.91
N ALA A 654 -31.46 -18.20 -12.91
CA ALA A 654 -30.48 -19.17 -12.42
C ALA A 654 -30.03 -20.17 -13.50
N ILE A 655 -30.97 -20.66 -14.31
CA ILE A 655 -30.70 -21.54 -15.46
C ILE A 655 -29.87 -20.81 -16.53
N GLU A 656 -30.19 -19.55 -16.86
CA GLU A 656 -29.43 -18.78 -17.85
C GLU A 656 -27.97 -18.56 -17.43
N ILE A 657 -27.73 -18.18 -16.17
CA ILE A 657 -26.36 -18.01 -15.64
C ILE A 657 -25.61 -19.36 -15.62
N LEU A 658 -26.28 -20.48 -15.31
CA LEU A 658 -25.64 -21.81 -15.30
C LEU A 658 -25.41 -22.38 -16.71
N GLU A 659 -26.28 -22.14 -17.71
CA GLU A 659 -25.99 -22.49 -19.11
C GLU A 659 -24.76 -21.72 -19.62
N TYR A 660 -24.59 -20.45 -19.21
CA TYR A 660 -23.42 -19.63 -19.51
C TYR A 660 -22.12 -20.14 -18.84
N LEU A 661 -22.16 -20.36 -17.52
CA LEU A 661 -21.02 -20.86 -16.73
C LEU A 661 -20.50 -22.21 -17.24
N VAL A 662 -21.40 -23.19 -17.39
CA VAL A 662 -21.04 -24.53 -17.87
C VAL A 662 -20.38 -24.45 -19.24
N GLY A 663 -20.90 -23.63 -20.16
CA GLY A 663 -20.30 -23.47 -21.50
C GLY A 663 -18.86 -22.93 -21.44
N ILE A 664 -18.59 -21.96 -20.57
CA ILE A 664 -17.25 -21.37 -20.41
C ILE A 664 -16.30 -22.34 -19.72
N ARG A 665 -16.70 -22.97 -18.60
CA ARG A 665 -15.83 -23.93 -17.92
C ARG A 665 -15.60 -25.19 -18.76
N GLU A 666 -16.57 -25.65 -19.56
CA GLU A 666 -16.35 -26.73 -20.54
C GLU A 666 -15.30 -26.35 -21.60
N GLU A 667 -15.28 -25.09 -22.07
CA GLU A 667 -14.29 -24.63 -23.04
C GLU A 667 -12.88 -24.51 -22.43
N LYS A 668 -12.75 -23.93 -21.23
CA LYS A 668 -11.44 -23.63 -20.60
C LYS A 668 -10.83 -24.80 -19.82
N LEU A 669 -11.65 -25.52 -19.04
CA LEU A 669 -11.21 -26.57 -18.11
C LEU A 669 -11.47 -27.98 -18.66
N GLY A 670 -12.27 -28.10 -19.72
CA GLY A 670 -12.66 -29.37 -20.32
C GLY A 670 -13.78 -30.08 -19.57
N THR A 671 -14.45 -31.01 -20.25
CA THR A 671 -15.68 -31.65 -19.76
C THR A 671 -15.50 -32.62 -18.56
N ALA A 672 -14.29 -32.75 -18.04
CA ALA A 672 -13.91 -33.70 -16.98
C ALA A 672 -13.35 -33.02 -15.71
N ASN A 673 -13.37 -31.69 -15.65
CA ASN A 673 -13.08 -30.93 -14.44
C ASN A 673 -14.24 -31.08 -13.40
N PRO A 674 -13.96 -31.15 -12.08
CA PRO A 674 -15.01 -31.32 -11.06
C PRO A 674 -16.06 -30.20 -11.04
N ASP A 675 -15.64 -28.93 -11.05
CA ASP A 675 -16.53 -27.75 -11.07
C ASP A 675 -17.53 -27.86 -12.22
N VAL A 676 -17.05 -28.30 -13.38
CA VAL A 676 -17.86 -28.49 -14.60
C VAL A 676 -18.95 -29.55 -14.40
N ASP A 677 -18.68 -30.66 -13.68
CA ASP A 677 -19.71 -31.66 -13.39
C ASP A 677 -20.69 -31.19 -12.32
N ASP A 678 -20.22 -30.48 -11.29
CA ASP A 678 -21.08 -29.94 -10.23
C ASP A 678 -22.01 -28.82 -10.76
N GLU A 679 -21.51 -27.88 -11.57
CA GLU A 679 -22.33 -26.86 -12.26
C GLU A 679 -23.34 -27.52 -13.22
N LYS A 680 -22.94 -28.54 -13.99
CA LYS A 680 -23.85 -29.34 -14.83
C LYS A 680 -24.93 -30.05 -14.02
N ARG A 681 -24.59 -30.59 -12.84
CA ARG A 681 -25.53 -31.30 -11.97
C ARG A 681 -26.58 -30.34 -11.43
N ARG A 682 -26.16 -29.16 -10.99
CA ARG A 682 -27.05 -28.06 -10.56
C ARG A 682 -27.96 -27.57 -11.69
N LEU A 683 -27.41 -27.37 -12.89
CA LEU A 683 -28.17 -27.01 -14.08
C LEU A 683 -29.20 -28.10 -14.47
N ALA A 684 -28.84 -29.38 -14.39
CA ALA A 684 -29.74 -30.49 -14.69
C ALA A 684 -30.88 -30.62 -13.66
N GLU A 685 -30.59 -30.38 -12.38
CA GLU A 685 -31.57 -30.33 -11.29
C GLU A 685 -32.59 -29.19 -11.51
N LEU A 686 -32.11 -27.99 -11.80
CA LEU A 686 -32.95 -26.83 -12.13
C LEU A 686 -33.79 -27.02 -13.39
N LEU A 687 -33.21 -27.57 -14.47
CA LEU A 687 -33.94 -27.87 -15.70
C LEU A 687 -35.02 -28.95 -15.48
N ARG A 688 -34.80 -29.90 -14.57
CA ARG A 688 -35.81 -30.91 -14.17
C ARG A 688 -36.96 -30.23 -13.42
N GLU A 689 -36.67 -29.37 -12.46
CA GLU A 689 -37.67 -28.74 -11.59
C GLU A 689 -38.48 -27.64 -12.30
N ALA A 690 -37.86 -26.87 -13.19
CA ALA A 690 -38.55 -25.96 -14.10
C ALA A 690 -39.35 -26.68 -15.21
N GLY A 691 -39.33 -28.02 -15.28
CA GLY A 691 -39.99 -28.81 -16.34
C GLY A 691 -39.39 -28.60 -17.73
N LYS A 692 -38.16 -28.07 -17.81
CA LYS A 692 -37.44 -27.67 -19.02
C LYS A 692 -36.51 -28.75 -19.58
N GLU A 693 -36.65 -30.01 -19.15
CA GLU A 693 -35.85 -31.14 -19.65
C GLU A 693 -35.84 -31.21 -21.19
N ARG A 694 -34.75 -30.72 -21.80
CA ARG A 694 -34.43 -31.02 -23.20
C ARG A 694 -34.13 -32.51 -23.30
N ASN A 695 -35.14 -33.28 -23.69
CA ASN A 695 -35.12 -34.73 -23.80
C ASN A 695 -34.18 -35.20 -24.93
N LYS A 696 -32.86 -35.03 -24.73
CA LYS A 696 -31.78 -35.29 -25.72
C LYS A 696 -31.85 -36.72 -26.28
N LYS A 697 -32.32 -37.69 -25.48
CA LYS A 697 -32.56 -39.08 -25.91
C LYS A 697 -33.50 -39.15 -27.11
N ILE A 698 -34.63 -38.42 -27.10
CA ILE A 698 -35.62 -38.45 -28.19
C ILE A 698 -35.00 -37.93 -29.48
N ARG A 699 -34.44 -36.71 -29.49
CA ARG A 699 -33.80 -36.13 -30.68
C ARG A 699 -32.59 -36.94 -31.19
N SER A 700 -31.82 -37.57 -30.31
CA SER A 700 -30.73 -38.46 -30.74
C SER A 700 -31.24 -39.73 -31.42
N LEU A 701 -32.41 -40.24 -31.02
CA LEU A 701 -33.03 -41.43 -31.60
C LEU A 701 -33.71 -41.09 -32.94
N ASP A 702 -34.44 -39.97 -33.01
CA ASP A 702 -35.09 -39.50 -34.23
C ASP A 702 -34.05 -39.25 -35.34
N ASN A 703 -32.97 -38.52 -35.04
CA ASN A 703 -31.86 -38.32 -35.98
C ASN A 703 -31.22 -39.65 -36.44
N LEU A 704 -31.20 -40.69 -35.58
CA LEU A 704 -30.68 -42.01 -35.92
C LEU A 704 -31.67 -42.82 -36.78
N LEU A 705 -32.98 -42.60 -36.62
CA LEU A 705 -34.03 -43.28 -37.37
C LEU A 705 -34.24 -42.66 -38.76
N ASP A 706 -34.27 -41.33 -38.88
CA ASP A 706 -34.38 -40.63 -40.17
C ASP A 706 -33.22 -41.00 -41.10
N SER A 707 -32.01 -41.19 -40.55
CA SER A 707 -30.83 -41.64 -41.31
C SER A 707 -31.01 -42.99 -42.03
N LYS A 708 -32.01 -43.80 -41.65
CA LYS A 708 -32.31 -45.11 -42.25
C LYS A 708 -33.47 -45.09 -43.23
N SER A 709 -34.13 -43.94 -43.43
CA SER A 709 -35.25 -43.78 -44.38
C SER A 709 -34.84 -43.78 -45.85
N HIS A 710 -33.54 -43.62 -46.16
CA HIS A 710 -33.01 -43.50 -47.53
C HIS A 710 -32.32 -44.79 -48.04
N THR A 711 -32.93 -45.95 -47.84
CA THR A 711 -32.64 -47.16 -48.65
C THR A 711 -33.91 -47.90 -49.07
N VAL A 712 -33.85 -48.56 -50.22
CA VAL A 712 -34.88 -49.47 -50.79
C VAL A 712 -36.19 -48.81 -51.27
N LYS A 713 -36.17 -48.25 -52.50
CA LYS A 713 -37.03 -48.69 -53.62
C LYS A 713 -36.78 -47.94 -54.94
N LYS A 714 -36.10 -48.60 -55.87
CA LYS A 714 -36.56 -48.83 -57.26
C LYS A 714 -35.53 -49.65 -58.04
N ASP A 715 -35.90 -50.90 -58.32
CA ASP A 715 -35.36 -51.66 -59.44
C ASP A 715 -36.16 -51.34 -60.72
N GLU A 716 -35.67 -51.83 -61.88
CA GLU A 716 -36.39 -51.98 -63.16
C GLU A 716 -36.73 -50.70 -63.97
N ILE A 717 -36.69 -50.67 -65.32
CA ILE A 717 -36.01 -51.47 -66.36
C ILE A 717 -36.04 -50.65 -67.69
N ALA A 718 -35.04 -50.83 -68.57
CA ALA A 718 -35.00 -50.36 -69.99
C ALA A 718 -35.08 -48.82 -70.24
N THR A 719 -34.68 -48.29 -71.41
CA THR A 719 -34.22 -48.94 -72.67
C THR A 719 -32.97 -48.24 -73.21
#